data_AF-A4IDW7-F1
#
_entry.id   AF-A4IDW7-F1
#
_cell.length_a   1.000
_cell.length_b   1.000
_cell.length_c   1.000
_cell.angle_alpha   90.00
_cell.angle_beta   90.00
_cell.angle_gamma   90.00
#
_symmetry.space_group_name_H-M   'P 1'
#
loop_
_entity.id
_entity.type
_entity.pdbx_description
1 polymer ?
#
loop_
_entity_poly.entity_id
_entity_poly.type
_entity_poly.pdbx_seq_one_letter_code
_entity_poly.pdbx_strand_id
1 'polypeptide(L)'
;MQSALEEILRYRAALAVQAELERLCKAHLPASPSSDARGLLPSAIFEGHQSLATTAVHPSDVRHRERVQQTREWVHPILDVRRQADVVEVSRTATTAATRLRLVAMQYVQGDILGVVEPAELTADAGAETCAQSSTRCVSVKKLRLATPEPFYHDALLPALEAIEPHHASKNLLDLWLTKLCGAANKMDTSFNQKRKAAWQMADEATYIFYAVRKQLAERIGTVRMHNGQDGGERPWKLKVHLQSGDVHLLAALSSVAASTRGSGRSAETAVVIDLVGRAVDCSEWVSLREWLTLSAPSHGEPLASHEQLGVEWTVLSDAALRLRIPIRPAVVLRLHTRYIARQRAETSAAADSFPHALARLLLRYHGLCGGRMEKESGWQAAVPPPVMDAFEHHHQGSLSPQRPTVVVECFASPFNATRPFFFSVFHDTDAAFGSLGNFFACCDVAACVAAADAAVGPSCGVARAREESSAPCASGGAVATVSLASQPHRLLRLECNPPFVHEVIAAAFAHLLRWLEGASSTTAVSILIIVPDSGQAHAAKVRATIEESRFCRWVRSLPPPDCLYVHGANHQDHSGSGESSLHLGGRKRPRDTSSAATAPSWIAVHAGSLVRLSCPTRLMIIQDDEAEHACTGATIGAEVCAAWSRLSHAVSSAVR
;
A
#
# COMPACT_ATOMS: atom_id res chain seq x y z
N MET A 1 -15.62 16.36 -1.30
CA MET A 1 -16.87 15.58 -1.46
C MET A 1 -16.73 14.48 -2.51
N GLN A 2 -16.40 14.82 -3.77
CA GLN A 2 -16.20 13.83 -4.85
C GLN A 2 -15.17 12.75 -4.47
N SER A 3 -14.03 13.16 -3.91
CA SER A 3 -12.95 12.26 -3.48
C SER A 3 -13.41 11.18 -2.49
N ALA A 4 -14.24 11.55 -1.51
CA ALA A 4 -14.75 10.60 -0.51
C ALA A 4 -15.75 9.59 -1.11
N LEU A 5 -16.67 10.03 -1.99
CA LEU A 5 -17.60 9.11 -2.64
C LEU A 5 -16.88 8.14 -3.58
N GLU A 6 -15.92 8.62 -4.37
CA GLU A 6 -15.07 7.75 -5.19
C GLU A 6 -14.34 6.72 -4.33
N GLU A 7 -13.89 7.09 -3.11
CA GLU A 7 -13.20 6.15 -2.22
C GLU A 7 -14.14 5.12 -1.59
N ILE A 8 -15.38 5.49 -1.29
CA ILE A 8 -16.41 4.51 -0.90
C ILE A 8 -16.63 3.50 -2.04
N LEU A 9 -16.62 3.97 -3.30
CA LEU A 9 -16.70 3.08 -4.45
C LEU A 9 -15.49 2.15 -4.52
N ARG A 10 -14.26 2.66 -4.40
CA ARG A 10 -13.06 1.80 -4.37
C ARG A 10 -13.13 0.75 -3.27
N TYR A 11 -13.53 1.15 -2.07
CA TYR A 11 -13.70 0.24 -0.94
C TYR A 11 -14.68 -0.89 -1.25
N ARG A 12 -15.87 -0.56 -1.78
CA ARG A 12 -16.88 -1.56 -2.16
C ARG A 12 -16.41 -2.48 -3.28
N ALA A 13 -15.69 -1.95 -4.27
CA ALA A 13 -15.09 -2.76 -5.33
C ALA A 13 -14.07 -3.77 -4.76
N ALA A 14 -13.23 -3.35 -3.81
CA ALA A 14 -12.28 -4.26 -3.16
C ALA A 14 -13.00 -5.36 -2.34
N LEU A 15 -14.09 -5.04 -1.66
CA LEU A 15 -14.92 -6.05 -1.00
C LEU A 15 -15.53 -7.05 -1.99
N ALA A 16 -15.99 -6.59 -3.15
CA ALA A 16 -16.54 -7.46 -4.18
C ALA A 16 -15.46 -8.42 -4.73
N VAL A 17 -14.25 -7.92 -4.99
CA VAL A 17 -13.11 -8.78 -5.36
C VAL A 17 -12.84 -9.82 -4.27
N GLN A 18 -12.76 -9.40 -3.01
CA GLN A 18 -12.53 -10.32 -1.89
C GLN A 18 -13.59 -11.43 -1.82
N ALA A 19 -14.88 -11.09 -1.96
CA ALA A 19 -15.97 -12.06 -1.93
C ALA A 19 -15.87 -13.08 -3.08
N GLU A 20 -15.52 -12.62 -4.29
CA GLU A 20 -15.32 -13.51 -5.44
C GLU A 20 -14.07 -14.40 -5.27
N LEU A 21 -12.99 -13.89 -4.69
CA LEU A 21 -11.82 -14.70 -4.33
C LEU A 21 -12.16 -15.77 -3.28
N GLU A 22 -12.98 -15.42 -2.26
CA GLU A 22 -13.49 -16.39 -1.29
C GLU A 22 -14.36 -17.47 -1.93
N ARG A 23 -15.22 -17.09 -2.89
CA ARG A 23 -16.02 -18.04 -3.67
C ARG A 23 -15.11 -18.97 -4.49
N LEU A 24 -14.07 -18.41 -5.12
CA LEU A 24 -13.10 -19.18 -5.89
C LEU A 24 -12.33 -20.18 -5.02
N CYS A 25 -11.88 -19.76 -3.83
CA CYS A 25 -11.29 -20.65 -2.84
C CYS A 25 -12.22 -21.82 -2.52
N LYS A 26 -13.48 -21.53 -2.15
CA LYS A 26 -14.46 -22.56 -1.77
C LYS A 26 -14.76 -23.54 -2.89
N ALA A 27 -14.70 -23.10 -4.15
CA ALA A 27 -14.99 -23.94 -5.31
C ALA A 27 -13.85 -24.92 -5.65
N HIS A 28 -12.59 -24.56 -5.39
CA HIS A 28 -11.43 -25.35 -5.84
C HIS A 28 -10.55 -25.91 -4.72
N LEU A 29 -10.58 -25.33 -3.53
CA LEU A 29 -9.82 -25.82 -2.39
C LEU A 29 -10.70 -26.76 -1.56
N PRO A 30 -10.19 -27.93 -1.15
CA PRO A 30 -10.92 -28.80 -0.25
C PRO A 30 -11.16 -28.09 1.08
N ALA A 31 -12.30 -28.40 1.72
CA ALA A 31 -12.71 -27.81 3.00
C ALA A 31 -11.62 -28.04 4.06
N SER A 32 -10.80 -27.02 4.28
CA SER A 32 -9.69 -26.99 5.23
C SER A 32 -9.60 -25.59 5.82
N PRO A 33 -9.11 -25.39 7.05
CA PRO A 33 -8.81 -24.05 7.55
C PRO A 33 -7.84 -23.25 6.65
N SER A 34 -7.09 -23.91 5.77
CA SER A 34 -6.25 -23.27 4.73
C SER A 34 -7.01 -22.75 3.50
N SER A 35 -8.31 -23.06 3.37
CA SER A 35 -9.18 -22.63 2.26
C SER A 35 -9.65 -21.17 2.35
N ASP A 36 -9.14 -20.39 3.32
CA ASP A 36 -9.42 -18.97 3.42
C ASP A 36 -8.75 -18.21 2.25
N ALA A 37 -9.44 -17.23 1.67
CA ALA A 37 -8.88 -16.33 0.65
C ALA A 37 -7.87 -15.33 1.21
N ARG A 38 -7.55 -15.46 2.51
CA ARG A 38 -6.60 -14.59 3.20
C ARG A 38 -5.33 -14.36 2.40
N GLY A 39 -5.01 -13.09 2.22
CA GLY A 39 -3.81 -12.61 1.57
C GLY A 39 -3.81 -12.49 0.07
N LEU A 40 -4.79 -13.07 -0.63
CA LEU A 40 -4.81 -13.03 -2.08
C LEU A 40 -4.99 -11.60 -2.60
N LEU A 41 -5.95 -10.87 -2.04
CA LEU A 41 -6.21 -9.48 -2.43
C LEU A 41 -5.03 -8.54 -2.14
N PRO A 42 -4.49 -8.46 -0.89
CA PRO A 42 -3.31 -7.65 -0.62
C PRO A 42 -2.12 -7.99 -1.52
N SER A 43 -1.85 -9.28 -1.74
CA SER A 43 -0.68 -9.72 -2.53
C SER A 43 -0.79 -9.32 -4.00
N ALA A 44 -1.98 -9.42 -4.58
CA ALA A 44 -2.25 -8.96 -5.94
C ALA A 44 -2.14 -7.43 -6.05
N ILE A 45 -2.65 -6.69 -5.05
CA ILE A 45 -2.53 -5.23 -5.00
C ILE A 45 -1.06 -4.80 -4.93
N PHE A 46 -0.27 -5.41 -4.05
CA PHE A 46 1.16 -5.09 -3.93
C PHE A 46 1.92 -5.42 -5.22
N GLU A 47 1.68 -6.57 -5.84
CA GLU A 47 2.30 -6.95 -7.12
C GLU A 47 1.96 -5.96 -8.24
N GLY A 48 0.70 -5.56 -8.32
CA GLY A 48 0.24 -4.60 -9.30
C GLY A 48 0.91 -3.24 -9.12
N HIS A 49 0.96 -2.71 -7.89
CA HIS A 49 1.64 -1.44 -7.63
C HIS A 49 3.14 -1.51 -7.89
N GLN A 50 3.80 -2.61 -7.52
CA GLN A 50 5.21 -2.83 -7.82
C GLN A 50 5.45 -2.82 -9.33
N SER A 51 4.64 -3.58 -10.08
CA SER A 51 4.78 -3.69 -11.54
C SER A 51 4.53 -2.35 -12.23
N LEU A 52 3.55 -1.59 -11.77
CA LEU A 52 3.28 -0.25 -12.30
C LEU A 52 4.43 0.71 -12.03
N ALA A 53 5.00 0.66 -10.82
CA ALA A 53 6.13 1.51 -10.45
C ALA A 53 7.41 1.15 -11.24
N THR A 54 7.71 -0.14 -11.45
CA THR A 54 8.88 -0.55 -12.24
C THR A 54 8.74 -0.23 -13.73
N THR A 55 7.51 -0.22 -14.25
CA THR A 55 7.24 0.17 -15.65
C THR A 55 7.29 1.69 -15.85
N ALA A 56 7.18 2.48 -14.78
CA ALA A 56 7.35 3.93 -14.80
C ALA A 56 8.85 4.32 -14.78
N VAL A 57 9.58 3.97 -15.83
CA VAL A 57 11.05 4.17 -15.89
C VAL A 57 11.49 5.65 -16.00
N HIS A 58 10.61 6.65 -16.06
CA HIS A 58 11.06 8.05 -15.95
C HIS A 58 9.95 9.02 -15.47
N PRO A 59 10.13 9.73 -14.33
CA PRO A 59 9.19 10.75 -13.84
C PRO A 59 9.06 11.99 -14.74
N SER A 60 10.03 12.22 -15.62
CA SER A 60 10.00 13.30 -16.62
C SER A 60 9.02 13.04 -17.77
N ASP A 61 8.45 11.84 -17.85
CA ASP A 61 7.45 11.51 -18.85
C ASP A 61 6.08 12.06 -18.42
N VAL A 62 5.77 13.29 -18.84
CA VAL A 62 4.48 14.00 -18.67
C VAL A 62 3.28 13.09 -19.02
N ARG A 63 3.52 12.04 -19.81
CA ARG A 63 2.58 10.98 -20.15
C ARG A 63 2.04 10.19 -18.96
N HIS A 64 2.60 10.26 -17.75
CA HIS A 64 2.06 9.49 -16.62
C HIS A 64 0.61 9.86 -16.27
N ARG A 65 0.18 11.11 -16.51
CA ARG A 65 -1.25 11.50 -16.40
C ARG A 65 -2.09 11.03 -17.59
N GLU A 66 -1.50 10.93 -18.78
CA GLU A 66 -2.13 10.34 -19.96
C GLU A 66 -2.24 8.80 -19.87
N ARG A 67 -1.47 8.14 -18.98
CA ARG A 67 -1.54 6.67 -18.79
C ARG A 67 -2.90 6.17 -18.30
N VAL A 68 -3.72 7.02 -17.67
CA VAL A 68 -5.11 6.69 -17.31
C VAL A 68 -5.99 6.51 -18.56
N GLN A 69 -5.53 6.95 -19.74
CA GLN A 69 -6.17 6.73 -21.04
C GLN A 69 -5.44 5.71 -21.91
N GLN A 70 -4.45 4.97 -21.38
CA GLN A 70 -3.85 3.92 -22.20
C GLN A 70 -4.91 2.87 -22.51
N THR A 71 -5.19 2.73 -23.81
CA THR A 71 -5.86 1.56 -24.34
C THR A 71 -4.81 0.51 -24.64
N ARG A 72 -5.12 -0.75 -24.35
CA ARG A 72 -4.37 -1.89 -24.88
C ARG A 72 -4.91 -2.23 -26.25
N GLU A 73 -3.99 -2.35 -27.19
CA GLU A 73 -4.27 -2.92 -28.51
C GLU A 73 -3.85 -4.40 -28.58
N TRP A 74 -3.11 -4.88 -27.59
CA TRP A 74 -2.58 -6.24 -27.57
C TRP A 74 -3.56 -7.21 -26.89
N VAL A 75 -3.47 -8.47 -27.30
CA VAL A 75 -4.35 -9.55 -26.80
C VAL A 75 -3.79 -10.13 -25.51
N HIS A 76 -4.58 -10.05 -24.45
CA HIS A 76 -4.35 -10.70 -23.19
C HIS A 76 -4.90 -12.14 -23.23
N PRO A 77 -4.04 -13.18 -23.14
CA PRO A 77 -4.42 -14.59 -23.30
C PRO A 77 -5.66 -15.01 -22.52
N ILE A 78 -5.79 -14.56 -21.28
CA ILE A 78 -6.87 -15.00 -20.39
C ILE A 78 -8.11 -14.11 -20.51
N LEU A 79 -7.93 -12.80 -20.32
CA LEU A 79 -9.02 -11.84 -20.34
C LEU A 79 -9.76 -11.84 -21.67
N ASP A 80 -9.04 -11.84 -22.79
CA ASP A 80 -9.68 -11.70 -24.10
C ASP A 80 -10.39 -12.97 -24.55
N VAL A 81 -9.91 -14.14 -24.14
CA VAL A 81 -10.66 -15.39 -24.36
C VAL A 81 -11.95 -15.39 -23.59
N ARG A 82 -11.91 -15.07 -22.29
CA ARG A 82 -13.11 -15.06 -21.45
C ARG A 82 -14.16 -14.09 -21.95
N ARG A 83 -13.70 -12.97 -22.50
CA ARG A 83 -14.55 -11.95 -23.10
C ARG A 83 -14.99 -12.27 -24.52
N GLN A 84 -14.45 -13.34 -25.12
CA GLN A 84 -14.59 -13.63 -26.55
C GLN A 84 -14.26 -12.39 -27.41
N ALA A 85 -13.12 -11.76 -27.12
CA ALA A 85 -12.78 -10.47 -27.68
C ALA A 85 -12.62 -10.57 -29.20
N ASP A 86 -13.12 -9.53 -29.88
CA ASP A 86 -12.86 -9.40 -31.30
C ASP A 86 -11.42 -8.93 -31.51
N VAL A 87 -10.71 -9.62 -32.40
CA VAL A 87 -9.31 -9.42 -32.73
C VAL A 87 -9.13 -9.27 -34.24
N VAL A 88 -7.98 -8.74 -34.63
CA VAL A 88 -7.51 -8.67 -36.02
C VAL A 88 -6.13 -9.30 -36.09
N GLU A 89 -5.88 -10.05 -37.18
CA GLU A 89 -4.53 -10.56 -37.45
C GLU A 89 -3.69 -9.47 -38.12
N VAL A 90 -2.59 -9.08 -37.47
CA VAL A 90 -1.62 -8.12 -37.96
C VAL A 90 -0.74 -8.81 -39.01
N SER A 91 -1.14 -8.74 -40.28
CA SER A 91 -0.27 -9.09 -41.40
C SER A 91 0.70 -7.96 -41.71
N ARG A 92 1.95 -8.29 -42.10
CA ARG A 92 2.98 -7.31 -42.51
C ARG A 92 2.61 -6.58 -43.81
N THR A 93 1.67 -7.08 -44.60
CA THR A 93 1.27 -6.49 -45.89
C THR A 93 -0.06 -5.75 -45.73
N ALA A 94 0.01 -4.48 -45.33
CA ALA A 94 -1.09 -3.68 -44.81
C ALA A 94 -2.11 -3.14 -45.86
N THR A 95 -2.48 -3.92 -46.88
CA THR A 95 -3.36 -3.43 -47.97
C THR A 95 -4.78 -4.00 -48.01
N THR A 96 -5.07 -5.08 -47.29
CA THR A 96 -6.44 -5.64 -47.20
C THR A 96 -7.08 -5.30 -45.86
N ALA A 97 -8.36 -4.89 -45.88
CA ALA A 97 -9.18 -4.66 -44.69
C ALA A 97 -9.01 -5.83 -43.71
N ALA A 98 -8.57 -5.55 -42.49
CA ALA A 98 -8.25 -6.59 -41.53
C ALA A 98 -9.51 -7.39 -41.18
N THR A 99 -9.51 -8.69 -41.48
CA THR A 99 -10.63 -9.58 -41.12
C THR A 99 -10.80 -9.58 -39.62
N ARG A 100 -12.00 -9.21 -39.15
CA ARG A 100 -12.36 -9.27 -37.74
C ARG A 100 -12.64 -10.72 -37.36
N LEU A 101 -11.94 -11.18 -36.34
CA LEU A 101 -12.00 -12.54 -35.82
C LEU A 101 -12.45 -12.47 -34.36
N ARG A 102 -13.01 -13.55 -33.83
CA ARG A 102 -13.35 -13.71 -32.42
C ARG A 102 -12.37 -14.69 -31.78
N LEU A 103 -11.74 -14.28 -30.67
CA LEU A 103 -10.84 -15.12 -29.91
C LEU A 103 -11.64 -16.04 -28.97
N VAL A 104 -11.64 -17.35 -29.23
CA VAL A 104 -12.48 -18.31 -28.49
C VAL A 104 -11.70 -19.20 -27.51
N ALA A 105 -10.41 -19.41 -27.75
CA ALA A 105 -9.57 -20.20 -26.85
C ALA A 105 -8.09 -19.84 -27.02
N MET A 106 -7.24 -20.43 -26.17
CA MET A 106 -5.78 -20.30 -26.27
C MET A 106 -5.15 -21.67 -26.17
N GLN A 107 -4.06 -21.84 -26.91
CA GLN A 107 -3.25 -23.05 -26.93
C GLN A 107 -1.79 -22.68 -26.69
N TYR A 108 -1.20 -23.26 -25.66
CA TYR A 108 0.22 -23.13 -25.37
C TYR A 108 0.98 -24.19 -26.15
N VAL A 109 1.84 -23.76 -27.06
CA VAL A 109 2.72 -24.62 -27.87
C VAL A 109 4.15 -24.25 -27.52
N GLN A 110 5.10 -25.19 -27.62
CA GLN A 110 6.46 -24.99 -27.11
C GLN A 110 7.11 -23.71 -27.67
N GLY A 111 7.20 -22.66 -26.84
CA GLY A 111 7.75 -21.35 -27.19
C GLY A 111 6.78 -20.30 -27.75
N ASP A 112 5.50 -20.62 -27.93
CA ASP A 112 4.50 -19.66 -28.42
C ASP A 112 3.12 -19.85 -27.79
N ILE A 113 2.32 -18.78 -27.80
CA ILE A 113 0.92 -18.84 -27.38
C ILE A 113 0.06 -18.58 -28.62
N LEU A 114 -0.80 -19.54 -28.96
CA LEU A 114 -1.71 -19.44 -30.10
C LEU A 114 -3.12 -19.09 -29.60
N GLY A 115 -3.74 -18.08 -30.19
CA GLY A 115 -5.17 -17.84 -30.08
C GLY A 115 -5.93 -18.70 -31.08
N VAL A 116 -6.93 -19.42 -30.60
CA VAL A 116 -7.92 -20.09 -31.45
C VAL A 116 -8.97 -19.05 -31.81
N VAL A 117 -9.12 -18.80 -33.11
CA VAL A 117 -9.97 -17.74 -33.63
C VAL A 117 -10.99 -18.30 -34.63
N GLU A 118 -12.18 -17.72 -34.61
CA GLU A 118 -13.25 -17.90 -35.59
C GLU A 118 -13.61 -16.55 -36.22
N PRO A 119 -14.35 -16.45 -37.33
CA PRO A 119 -14.84 -15.16 -37.80
C PRO A 119 -15.78 -14.57 -36.77
N ALA A 120 -15.61 -13.28 -36.48
CA ALA A 120 -16.64 -12.56 -35.76
C ALA A 120 -17.87 -12.47 -36.69
N GLU A 121 -19.02 -12.93 -36.24
CA GLU A 121 -20.28 -12.78 -36.99
C GLU A 121 -20.44 -11.30 -37.38
N LEU A 122 -20.42 -11.05 -38.70
CA LEU A 122 -20.76 -9.74 -39.24
C LEU A 122 -22.20 -9.47 -38.80
N THR A 123 -22.39 -8.35 -38.09
CA THR A 123 -23.71 -7.85 -37.67
C THR A 123 -24.71 -8.04 -38.82
N ALA A 124 -25.90 -8.56 -38.48
CA ALA A 124 -26.90 -9.22 -39.35
C ALA A 124 -27.33 -8.51 -40.66
N ASP A 125 -26.76 -7.36 -41.00
CA ASP A 125 -27.03 -6.59 -42.21
C ASP A 125 -26.14 -6.98 -43.42
N ALA A 126 -25.17 -7.88 -43.26
CA ALA A 126 -24.38 -8.39 -44.38
C ALA A 126 -25.05 -9.62 -45.02
N GLY A 127 -25.64 -9.44 -46.21
CA GLY A 127 -26.45 -10.43 -46.94
C GLY A 127 -25.92 -11.86 -46.93
N ALA A 128 -26.83 -12.80 -46.70
CA ALA A 128 -26.61 -14.19 -46.29
C ALA A 128 -26.04 -15.17 -47.33
N GLU A 129 -25.37 -14.71 -48.41
CA GLU A 129 -25.19 -15.58 -49.60
C GLU A 129 -23.82 -16.26 -49.79
N THR A 130 -22.86 -16.14 -48.87
CA THR A 130 -21.63 -16.95 -48.93
C THR A 130 -21.17 -17.44 -47.56
N CYS A 131 -21.92 -18.38 -46.99
CA CYS A 131 -21.50 -19.10 -45.78
C CYS A 131 -20.52 -20.23 -46.16
N ALA A 132 -19.30 -19.87 -46.55
CA ALA A 132 -18.21 -20.83 -46.61
C ALA A 132 -17.88 -21.26 -45.17
N GLN A 133 -17.85 -22.57 -44.92
CA GLN A 133 -17.52 -23.19 -43.63
C GLN A 133 -16.24 -22.59 -43.06
N SER A 134 -16.38 -21.59 -42.21
CA SER A 134 -15.23 -20.99 -41.57
C SER A 134 -14.84 -21.84 -40.37
N SER A 135 -13.91 -22.77 -40.61
CA SER A 135 -13.28 -23.53 -39.55
C SER A 135 -12.49 -22.61 -38.61
N THR A 136 -12.55 -22.91 -37.31
CA THR A 136 -11.62 -22.36 -36.32
C THR A 136 -10.18 -22.57 -36.76
N ARG A 137 -9.30 -21.59 -36.52
CA ARG A 137 -7.87 -21.72 -36.79
C ARG A 137 -7.03 -21.16 -35.65
N CYS A 138 -5.79 -21.61 -35.55
CA CYS A 138 -4.84 -21.12 -34.54
C CYS A 138 -3.94 -20.03 -35.13
N VAL A 139 -3.80 -18.90 -34.43
CA VAL A 139 -2.95 -17.76 -34.82
C VAL A 139 -2.07 -17.38 -33.64
N SER A 140 -0.78 -17.12 -33.87
CA SER A 140 0.10 -16.63 -32.79
C SER A 140 -0.45 -15.34 -32.19
N VAL A 141 -0.56 -15.26 -30.86
CA VAL A 141 -1.07 -14.09 -30.14
C VAL A 141 -0.26 -12.84 -30.45
N LYS A 142 1.04 -13.01 -30.72
CA LYS A 142 1.93 -11.91 -31.14
C LYS A 142 1.52 -11.27 -32.47
N LYS A 143 0.73 -11.98 -33.27
CA LYS A 143 0.11 -11.50 -34.52
C LYS A 143 -1.32 -11.06 -34.33
N LEU A 144 -1.88 -11.14 -33.13
CA LEU A 144 -3.23 -10.68 -32.85
C LEU A 144 -3.19 -9.30 -32.18
N ARG A 145 -4.11 -8.44 -32.59
CA ARG A 145 -4.47 -7.22 -31.87
C ARG A 145 -5.95 -7.21 -31.61
N LEU A 146 -6.39 -6.51 -30.58
CA LEU A 146 -7.80 -6.24 -30.37
C LEU A 146 -8.34 -5.42 -31.55
N ALA A 147 -9.52 -5.79 -32.04
CA ALA A 147 -10.22 -5.06 -33.10
C ALA A 147 -10.65 -3.66 -32.60
N THR A 148 -10.99 -3.57 -31.32
CA THR A 148 -11.27 -2.31 -30.63
C THR A 148 -10.27 -2.17 -29.47
N PRO A 149 -9.44 -1.11 -29.44
CA PRO A 149 -8.55 -0.87 -28.32
C PRO A 149 -9.33 -0.80 -27.00
N GLU A 150 -8.82 -1.47 -25.98
CA GLU A 150 -9.51 -1.63 -24.70
C GLU A 150 -8.88 -0.77 -23.61
N PRO A 151 -9.64 0.02 -22.82
CA PRO A 151 -9.06 0.82 -21.76
C PRO A 151 -8.37 -0.04 -20.70
N PHE A 152 -7.18 0.38 -20.25
CA PHE A 152 -6.65 -0.10 -18.98
C PHE A 152 -7.43 0.54 -17.84
N TYR A 153 -8.22 -0.26 -17.14
CA TYR A 153 -8.94 0.20 -15.96
C TYR A 153 -7.98 0.19 -14.77
N HIS A 154 -7.16 1.24 -14.63
CA HIS A 154 -6.28 1.40 -13.48
C HIS A 154 -7.01 2.12 -12.35
N ASP A 155 -6.91 1.60 -11.12
CA ASP A 155 -7.31 2.29 -9.91
C ASP A 155 -6.21 2.26 -8.85
N ALA A 156 -6.21 3.25 -7.95
CA ALA A 156 -5.21 3.38 -6.90
C ALA A 156 -5.31 2.29 -5.82
N LEU A 157 -6.47 1.66 -5.62
CA LEU A 157 -6.62 0.51 -4.71
C LEU A 157 -6.57 -0.83 -5.47
N LEU A 158 -7.18 -0.88 -6.66
CA LEU A 158 -7.22 -2.07 -7.50
C LEU A 158 -6.34 -1.82 -8.74
N PRO A 159 -5.05 -2.20 -8.70
CA PRO A 159 -4.15 -1.98 -9.82
C PRO A 159 -4.53 -2.86 -11.01
N ALA A 160 -4.04 -2.48 -12.19
CA ALA A 160 -4.26 -3.25 -13.41
C ALA A 160 -3.39 -4.51 -13.44
N LEU A 161 -3.93 -5.64 -12.96
CA LEU A 161 -3.21 -6.92 -12.96
C LEU A 161 -2.83 -7.37 -14.38
N GLU A 162 -3.58 -6.99 -15.40
CA GLU A 162 -3.25 -7.22 -16.81
C GLU A 162 -2.01 -6.46 -17.28
N ALA A 163 -1.55 -5.47 -16.51
CA ALA A 163 -0.29 -4.78 -16.76
C ALA A 163 0.91 -5.47 -16.08
N ILE A 164 0.66 -6.45 -15.20
CA ILE A 164 1.73 -7.26 -14.60
C ILE A 164 2.23 -8.21 -15.70
N GLU A 165 3.41 -7.90 -16.25
CA GLU A 165 4.10 -8.63 -17.34
C GLU A 165 3.16 -9.11 -18.47
N PRO A 166 3.17 -8.47 -19.67
CA PRO A 166 2.30 -8.87 -20.77
C PRO A 166 2.30 -10.39 -20.98
N HIS A 167 1.10 -10.99 -20.96
CA HIS A 167 0.85 -12.42 -21.13
C HIS A 167 1.08 -13.33 -19.91
N HIS A 168 1.31 -12.78 -18.73
CA HIS A 168 1.48 -13.57 -17.50
C HIS A 168 0.37 -13.29 -16.48
N ALA A 169 0.01 -14.32 -15.71
CA ALA A 169 -0.83 -14.13 -14.53
C ALA A 169 0.03 -13.59 -13.38
N SER A 170 -0.63 -13.00 -12.37
CA SER A 170 0.01 -12.62 -11.11
C SER A 170 0.81 -13.79 -10.51
N LYS A 171 2.11 -13.59 -10.33
CA LYS A 171 3.02 -14.58 -9.75
C LYS A 171 2.67 -14.81 -8.29
N ASN A 172 2.34 -13.75 -7.55
CA ASN A 172 1.98 -13.86 -6.14
C ASN A 172 0.70 -14.65 -5.95
N LEU A 173 -0.33 -14.41 -6.79
CA LEU A 173 -1.56 -15.20 -6.74
C LEU A 173 -1.27 -16.67 -7.07
N LEU A 174 -0.51 -16.95 -8.12
CA LEU A 174 -0.15 -18.31 -8.50
C LEU A 174 0.56 -19.06 -7.36
N ASP A 175 1.55 -18.43 -6.73
CA ASP A 175 2.32 -19.04 -5.65
C ASP A 175 1.50 -19.23 -4.38
N LEU A 176 0.60 -18.28 -4.07
CA LEU A 176 -0.34 -18.43 -2.96
C LEU A 176 -1.34 -19.56 -3.21
N TRP A 177 -1.88 -19.67 -4.42
CA TRP A 177 -2.78 -20.76 -4.80
C TRP A 177 -2.07 -22.11 -4.72
N LEU A 178 -0.85 -22.19 -5.27
CA LEU A 178 -0.04 -23.40 -5.22
C LEU A 178 0.29 -23.79 -3.77
N THR A 179 0.63 -22.82 -2.93
CA THR A 179 0.86 -23.04 -1.50
C THR A 179 -0.38 -23.62 -0.81
N LYS A 180 -1.56 -23.04 -1.07
CA LYS A 180 -2.83 -23.54 -0.50
C LYS A 180 -3.17 -24.95 -0.99
N LEU A 181 -3.05 -25.22 -2.29
CA LEU A 181 -3.29 -26.54 -2.90
C LEU A 181 -2.30 -27.61 -2.41
N CYS A 182 -1.03 -27.24 -2.21
CA CYS A 182 -0.03 -28.14 -1.66
C CYS A 182 -0.17 -28.35 -0.15
N GLY A 183 -0.72 -27.36 0.58
CA GLY A 183 -0.98 -27.44 2.02
C GLY A 183 -2.23 -28.22 2.39
N ALA A 184 -3.19 -28.35 1.47
CA ALA A 184 -4.44 -29.08 1.67
C ALA A 184 -4.22 -30.57 2.04
N ALA A 185 -5.11 -31.11 2.88
CA ALA A 185 -4.97 -32.45 3.49
C ALA A 185 -4.90 -33.60 2.48
N ASN A 186 -5.43 -33.40 1.26
CA ASN A 186 -5.37 -34.33 0.14
C ASN A 186 -4.02 -34.30 -0.60
N LYS A 187 -2.91 -34.20 0.14
CA LYS A 187 -1.56 -34.09 -0.45
C LYS A 187 -1.27 -35.20 -1.47
N MET A 188 -1.83 -36.39 -1.27
CA MET A 188 -1.55 -37.61 -2.05
C MET A 188 -2.46 -37.79 -3.29
N ASP A 189 -3.62 -37.14 -3.37
CA ASP A 189 -4.64 -37.51 -4.38
C ASP A 189 -4.44 -36.82 -5.74
N THR A 190 -3.61 -35.79 -5.78
CA THR A 190 -3.33 -35.03 -7.01
C THR A 190 -1.83 -34.81 -7.18
N SER A 191 -1.34 -35.06 -8.38
CA SER A 191 0.06 -34.79 -8.73
C SER A 191 0.37 -33.29 -8.61
N PHE A 192 1.64 -32.96 -8.35
CA PHE A 192 2.08 -31.56 -8.32
C PHE A 192 1.74 -30.82 -9.63
N ASN A 193 1.83 -31.48 -10.79
CA ASN A 193 1.46 -30.88 -12.07
C ASN A 193 -0.03 -30.55 -12.16
N GLN A 194 -0.91 -31.41 -11.62
CA GLN A 194 -2.34 -31.10 -11.55
C GLN A 194 -2.62 -29.92 -10.62
N LYS A 195 -1.96 -29.86 -9.45
CA LYS A 195 -2.07 -28.72 -8.53
C LYS A 195 -1.57 -27.43 -9.18
N ARG A 196 -0.43 -27.48 -9.87
CA ARG A 196 0.10 -26.33 -10.61
C ARG A 196 -0.86 -25.86 -11.70
N LYS A 197 -1.48 -26.78 -12.45
CA LYS A 197 -2.49 -26.45 -13.46
C LYS A 197 -3.73 -25.78 -12.84
N ALA A 198 -4.20 -26.30 -11.71
CA ALA A 198 -5.31 -25.71 -10.97
C ALA A 198 -4.95 -24.30 -10.44
N ALA A 199 -3.76 -24.13 -9.87
CA ALA A 199 -3.28 -22.82 -9.40
C ALA A 199 -3.25 -21.77 -10.52
N TRP A 200 -2.79 -22.16 -11.72
CA TRP A 200 -2.85 -21.31 -12.91
C TRP A 200 -4.28 -20.91 -13.27
N GLN A 201 -5.19 -21.88 -13.35
CA GLN A 201 -6.61 -21.60 -13.65
C GLN A 201 -7.25 -20.64 -12.64
N MET A 202 -6.89 -20.76 -11.36
CA MET A 202 -7.39 -19.87 -10.31
C MET A 202 -6.76 -18.47 -10.39
N ALA A 203 -5.48 -18.35 -10.73
CA ALA A 203 -4.83 -17.06 -10.98
C ALA A 203 -5.44 -16.34 -12.19
N ASP A 204 -5.77 -17.09 -13.25
CA ASP A 204 -6.46 -16.61 -14.44
C ASP A 204 -7.86 -16.08 -14.12
N GLU A 205 -8.64 -16.83 -13.33
CA GLU A 205 -9.95 -16.41 -12.86
C GLU A 205 -9.86 -15.16 -11.99
N ALA A 206 -8.92 -15.12 -11.05
CA ALA A 206 -8.69 -13.94 -10.22
C ALA A 206 -8.35 -12.71 -11.07
N THR A 207 -7.48 -12.84 -12.07
CA THR A 207 -7.14 -11.74 -12.99
C THR A 207 -8.40 -11.20 -13.70
N TYR A 208 -9.29 -12.10 -14.14
CA TYR A 208 -10.56 -11.72 -14.74
C TYR A 208 -11.51 -11.02 -13.76
N ILE A 209 -11.62 -11.53 -12.53
CA ILE A 209 -12.41 -10.90 -11.45
C ILE A 209 -11.94 -9.46 -11.23
N PHE A 210 -10.62 -9.24 -11.10
CA PHE A 210 -10.07 -7.89 -10.94
C PHE A 210 -10.40 -6.98 -12.13
N TYR A 211 -10.28 -7.48 -13.37
CA TYR A 211 -10.63 -6.70 -14.56
C TYR A 211 -12.11 -6.31 -14.58
N ALA A 212 -13.01 -7.29 -14.36
CA ALA A 212 -14.45 -7.06 -14.40
C ALA A 212 -14.90 -6.06 -13.34
N VAL A 213 -14.41 -6.19 -12.11
CA VAL A 213 -14.75 -5.28 -11.02
C VAL A 213 -14.18 -3.87 -11.27
N ARG A 214 -12.96 -3.74 -11.80
CA ARG A 214 -12.38 -2.42 -12.13
C ARG A 214 -13.12 -1.73 -13.26
N LYS A 215 -13.57 -2.47 -14.28
CA LYS A 215 -14.42 -1.92 -15.35
C LYS A 215 -15.69 -1.32 -14.76
N GLN A 216 -16.40 -2.07 -13.92
CA GLN A 216 -17.61 -1.59 -13.25
C GLN A 216 -17.30 -0.36 -12.37
N LEU A 217 -16.22 -0.41 -11.58
CA LEU A 217 -15.78 0.71 -10.76
C LEU A 217 -15.54 1.98 -11.60
N ALA A 218 -14.85 1.86 -12.73
CA ALA A 218 -14.56 2.98 -13.61
C ALA A 218 -15.83 3.59 -14.22
N GLU A 219 -16.78 2.76 -14.64
CA GLU A 219 -18.10 3.21 -15.11
C GLU A 219 -18.84 3.99 -14.02
N ARG A 220 -18.88 3.47 -12.78
CA ARG A 220 -19.54 4.13 -11.64
C ARG A 220 -18.86 5.43 -11.23
N ILE A 221 -17.54 5.46 -11.19
CA ILE A 221 -16.78 6.70 -10.96
C ILE A 221 -17.08 7.69 -12.08
N GLY A 222 -17.17 7.25 -13.33
CA GLY A 222 -17.59 8.07 -14.46
C GLY A 222 -18.95 8.73 -14.22
N THR A 223 -19.96 7.95 -13.82
CA THR A 223 -21.29 8.46 -13.46
C THR A 223 -21.22 9.50 -12.33
N VAL A 224 -20.50 9.20 -11.23
CA VAL A 224 -20.35 10.13 -10.10
C VAL A 224 -19.67 11.43 -10.52
N ARG A 225 -18.65 11.36 -11.39
CA ARG A 225 -17.94 12.53 -11.94
C ARG A 225 -18.86 13.38 -12.80
N MET A 226 -19.63 12.75 -13.70
CA MET A 226 -20.59 13.43 -14.56
C MET A 226 -21.60 14.25 -13.74
N HIS A 227 -22.18 13.68 -12.68
CA HIS A 227 -23.12 14.40 -11.82
C HIS A 227 -22.47 15.46 -10.93
N ASN A 228 -21.17 15.35 -10.63
CA ASN A 228 -20.46 16.37 -9.85
C ASN A 228 -19.99 17.57 -10.70
N GLY A 229 -19.77 17.37 -12.01
CA GLY A 229 -19.25 18.38 -12.93
C GLY A 229 -20.31 19.28 -13.59
N GLN A 230 -21.60 19.01 -13.39
CA GLN A 230 -22.67 19.91 -13.84
C GLN A 230 -22.73 21.14 -12.93
N ASP A 231 -21.96 22.19 -13.28
CA ASP A 231 -22.01 23.49 -12.61
C ASP A 231 -23.44 24.06 -12.70
N GLY A 232 -24.11 24.15 -11.55
CA GLY A 232 -25.48 24.64 -11.42
C GLY A 232 -26.56 23.57 -11.31
N GLY A 233 -26.24 22.30 -11.57
CA GLY A 233 -27.14 21.17 -11.31
C GLY A 233 -27.20 20.83 -9.82
N GLU A 234 -28.40 20.71 -9.26
CA GLU A 234 -28.56 20.17 -7.91
C GLU A 234 -28.09 18.70 -7.87
N ARG A 235 -26.97 18.44 -7.19
CA ARG A 235 -26.41 17.07 -7.08
C ARG A 235 -27.44 16.09 -6.52
N PRO A 236 -27.61 14.89 -7.10
CA PRO A 236 -28.61 13.91 -6.66
C PRO A 236 -28.39 13.39 -5.23
N TRP A 237 -27.19 13.58 -4.67
CA TRP A 237 -26.84 13.18 -3.30
C TRP A 237 -26.04 14.25 -2.58
N LYS A 238 -26.11 14.20 -1.24
CA LYS A 238 -25.27 14.96 -0.31
C LYS A 238 -24.46 13.99 0.53
N LEU A 239 -23.16 14.27 0.69
CA LEU A 239 -22.26 13.47 1.52
C LEU A 239 -21.71 14.34 2.64
N LYS A 240 -21.80 13.84 3.88
CA LYS A 240 -21.28 14.48 5.09
C LYS A 240 -20.34 13.53 5.81
N VAL A 241 -19.08 13.91 5.94
CA VAL A 241 -18.08 13.19 6.75
C VAL A 241 -17.89 13.92 8.08
N HIS A 242 -17.94 13.20 9.18
CA HIS A 242 -17.68 13.75 10.51
C HIS A 242 -17.04 12.71 11.44
N LEU A 243 -16.37 13.20 12.49
CA LEU A 243 -15.82 12.35 13.54
C LEU A 243 -16.85 12.28 14.69
N GLN A 244 -17.19 11.06 15.10
CA GLN A 244 -18.00 10.79 16.29
C GLN A 244 -17.07 10.23 17.38
N SER A 245 -17.09 10.82 18.57
CA SER A 245 -16.30 10.34 19.70
C SER A 245 -16.95 10.72 21.02
N GLY A 246 -16.93 9.80 21.99
CA GLY A 246 -17.24 10.11 23.40
C GLY A 246 -16.04 10.63 24.20
N ASP A 247 -14.84 10.64 23.61
CA ASP A 247 -13.62 11.10 24.27
C ASP A 247 -13.52 12.63 24.23
N VAL A 248 -13.79 13.25 25.38
CA VAL A 248 -13.77 14.70 25.55
C VAL A 248 -12.37 15.29 25.31
N HIS A 249 -11.30 14.54 25.62
CA HIS A 249 -9.93 15.01 25.39
C HIS A 249 -9.58 15.02 23.91
N LEU A 250 -10.01 13.99 23.17
CA LEU A 250 -9.87 13.96 21.72
C LEU A 250 -10.59 15.15 21.09
N LEU A 251 -11.86 15.36 21.46
CA LEU A 251 -12.65 16.47 20.93
C LEU A 251 -12.03 17.83 21.28
N ALA A 252 -11.54 18.00 22.52
CA ALA A 252 -10.86 19.21 22.96
C ALA A 252 -9.60 19.49 22.12
N ALA A 253 -8.75 18.47 21.91
CA ALA A 253 -7.55 18.58 21.08
C ALA A 253 -7.86 18.86 19.61
N LEU A 254 -9.01 18.36 19.13
CA LEU A 254 -9.51 18.59 17.78
C LEU A 254 -10.36 19.84 17.62
N SER A 255 -10.59 20.67 18.65
CA SER A 255 -11.57 21.79 18.62
C SER A 255 -11.37 22.85 17.53
N SER A 256 -10.29 22.77 16.75
CA SER A 256 -10.12 23.54 15.49
C SER A 256 -10.84 22.90 14.27
N VAL A 257 -11.30 21.67 14.40
CA VAL A 257 -11.94 20.83 13.40
C VAL A 257 -13.41 20.67 13.81
N ALA A 258 -14.34 20.85 12.88
CA ALA A 258 -15.78 20.82 13.09
C ALA A 258 -16.28 19.46 13.65
N ALA A 259 -16.07 19.22 14.94
CA ALA A 259 -16.61 18.07 15.65
C ALA A 259 -18.07 18.36 16.00
N SER A 260 -18.98 17.52 15.51
CA SER A 260 -20.40 17.63 15.86
C SER A 260 -20.64 16.85 17.15
N THR A 261 -20.96 17.55 18.24
CA THR A 261 -21.33 16.96 19.54
C THR A 261 -22.77 16.44 19.59
N ARG A 262 -23.50 16.37 18.47
CA ARG A 262 -24.90 15.94 18.45
C ARG A 262 -25.04 14.46 18.10
N GLY A 263 -24.78 13.61 19.09
CA GLY A 263 -25.22 12.22 19.09
C GLY A 263 -25.80 11.85 20.44
N SER A 264 -27.11 11.64 20.53
CA SER A 264 -27.83 11.22 21.75
C SER A 264 -27.65 9.72 22.08
N GLY A 265 -26.60 9.09 21.59
CA GLY A 265 -26.33 7.66 21.74
C GLY A 265 -25.02 7.43 22.49
N ARG A 266 -25.10 6.72 23.61
CA ARG A 266 -24.05 6.39 24.59
C ARG A 266 -22.86 5.57 24.07
N SER A 267 -22.61 5.50 22.76
CA SER A 267 -21.46 4.76 22.25
C SER A 267 -20.17 5.54 22.54
N ALA A 268 -19.38 5.04 23.48
CA ALA A 268 -18.09 5.59 23.87
C ALA A 268 -17.02 5.46 22.77
N GLU A 269 -17.32 4.69 21.72
CA GLU A 269 -16.35 4.33 20.70
C GLU A 269 -16.17 5.45 19.66
N THR A 270 -14.91 5.76 19.37
CA THR A 270 -14.53 6.75 18.36
C THR A 270 -14.63 6.15 16.96
N ALA A 271 -15.29 6.86 16.05
CA ALA A 271 -15.46 6.42 14.67
C ALA A 271 -15.53 7.61 13.71
N VAL A 272 -15.09 7.39 12.48
CA VAL A 272 -15.40 8.25 11.34
C VAL A 272 -16.74 7.83 10.78
N VAL A 273 -17.65 8.79 10.61
CA VAL A 273 -19.01 8.57 10.13
C VAL A 273 -19.21 9.31 8.82
N ILE A 274 -19.71 8.59 7.83
CA ILE A 274 -20.09 9.12 6.52
C ILE A 274 -21.59 8.96 6.36
N ASP A 275 -22.31 10.07 6.34
CA ASP A 275 -23.73 10.10 5.97
C ASP A 275 -23.85 10.42 4.48
N LEU A 276 -24.54 9.57 3.74
CA LEU A 276 -24.85 9.77 2.33
C LEU A 276 -26.38 9.84 2.18
N VAL A 277 -26.88 10.98 1.73
CA VAL A 277 -28.31 11.27 1.62
C VAL A 277 -28.67 11.56 0.16
N GLY A 278 -29.51 10.71 -0.44
CA GLY A 278 -30.17 10.98 -1.71
C GLY A 278 -31.18 12.12 -1.57
N ARG A 279 -31.28 12.99 -2.58
CA ARG A 279 -32.24 14.10 -2.59
C ARG A 279 -33.68 13.62 -2.80
N ALA A 280 -33.85 12.61 -3.65
CA ALA A 280 -35.14 12.00 -3.96
C ALA A 280 -34.98 10.48 -3.87
N VAL A 281 -35.90 9.84 -3.15
CA VAL A 281 -35.89 8.39 -2.92
C VAL A 281 -35.92 7.61 -4.24
N ASP A 282 -36.68 8.12 -5.21
CA ASP A 282 -36.98 7.41 -6.47
C ASP A 282 -36.08 7.85 -7.65
N CYS A 283 -35.05 8.67 -7.40
CA CYS A 283 -34.08 9.03 -8.44
C CYS A 283 -33.30 7.76 -8.83
N SER A 284 -33.41 7.37 -10.11
CA SER A 284 -32.82 6.13 -10.63
C SER A 284 -31.31 6.01 -10.33
N GLU A 285 -30.62 7.14 -10.32
CA GLU A 285 -29.20 7.27 -10.04
C GLU A 285 -28.90 7.08 -8.55
N TRP A 286 -29.75 7.61 -7.65
CA TRP A 286 -29.64 7.32 -6.22
C TRP A 286 -29.94 5.86 -5.95
N VAL A 287 -31.00 5.29 -6.54
CA VAL A 287 -31.35 3.87 -6.37
C VAL A 287 -30.20 2.98 -6.82
N SER A 288 -29.64 3.22 -8.01
CA SER A 288 -28.51 2.43 -8.52
C SER A 288 -27.25 2.57 -7.65
N LEU A 289 -26.93 3.78 -7.20
CA LEU A 289 -25.80 4.01 -6.30
C LEU A 289 -26.02 3.32 -4.95
N ARG A 290 -27.21 3.51 -4.36
CA ARG A 290 -27.61 2.91 -3.08
C ARG A 290 -27.53 1.41 -3.17
N GLU A 291 -28.14 0.80 -4.18
CA GLU A 291 -28.08 -0.64 -4.43
C GLU A 291 -26.64 -1.12 -4.47
N TRP A 292 -25.77 -0.50 -5.26
CA TRP A 292 -24.37 -0.91 -5.32
C TRP A 292 -23.61 -0.72 -4.00
N LEU A 293 -23.93 0.35 -3.27
CA LEU A 293 -23.37 0.61 -1.95
C LEU A 293 -23.95 -0.28 -0.85
N THR A 294 -25.14 -0.86 -1.02
CA THR A 294 -25.76 -1.75 -0.04
C THR A 294 -25.73 -3.21 -0.47
N LEU A 295 -25.34 -3.49 -1.72
CA LEU A 295 -25.46 -4.80 -2.35
C LEU A 295 -24.79 -5.81 -1.44
N SER A 296 -25.66 -6.57 -0.82
CA SER A 296 -25.38 -7.67 0.08
C SER A 296 -24.47 -8.67 -0.62
N ALA A 297 -23.65 -9.31 0.20
CA ALA A 297 -22.94 -10.55 -0.11
C ALA A 297 -23.74 -11.47 -1.07
N PRO A 298 -23.04 -12.21 -1.95
CA PRO A 298 -23.63 -12.88 -3.11
C PRO A 298 -24.89 -13.67 -2.75
N SER A 299 -26.00 -13.29 -3.38
CA SER A 299 -27.21 -14.05 -3.70
C SER A 299 -27.38 -15.43 -3.06
N HIS A 300 -27.49 -15.53 -1.72
CA HIS A 300 -28.07 -16.67 -1.03
C HIS A 300 -28.54 -16.26 0.37
N GLY A 301 -29.79 -15.81 0.47
CA GLY A 301 -30.73 -16.05 1.60
C GLY A 301 -30.37 -15.69 3.06
N GLU A 302 -29.13 -15.34 3.39
CA GLU A 302 -28.71 -15.02 4.75
C GLU A 302 -28.82 -13.51 4.98
N PRO A 303 -29.65 -13.04 5.93
CA PRO A 303 -29.80 -11.63 6.22
C PRO A 303 -28.46 -11.04 6.68
N LEU A 304 -28.21 -9.79 6.29
CA LEU A 304 -26.98 -9.01 6.57
C LEU A 304 -26.63 -8.87 8.07
N ALA A 305 -27.44 -9.40 8.98
CA ALA A 305 -27.45 -9.12 10.41
C ALA A 305 -26.48 -9.98 11.25
N SER A 306 -25.72 -10.92 10.67
CA SER A 306 -24.81 -11.80 11.44
C SER A 306 -23.34 -11.71 11.03
N HIS A 307 -23.00 -10.93 10.00
CA HIS A 307 -21.62 -10.66 9.61
C HIS A 307 -21.09 -9.32 10.13
N GLU A 308 -21.54 -8.90 11.33
CA GLU A 308 -20.90 -7.91 12.19
C GLU A 308 -19.50 -8.40 12.65
N GLN A 309 -18.59 -8.59 11.72
CA GLN A 309 -17.17 -8.72 12.02
C GLN A 309 -16.58 -7.31 12.10
N LEU A 310 -16.63 -6.77 13.32
CA LEU A 310 -15.77 -5.75 13.92
C LEU A 310 -15.02 -4.86 12.91
N GLY A 311 -15.64 -3.74 12.60
CA GLY A 311 -15.01 -2.70 11.82
C GLY A 311 -16.07 -1.84 11.15
N VAL A 312 -16.31 -2.05 9.87
CA VAL A 312 -17.05 -1.09 9.06
C VAL A 312 -18.53 -1.44 8.98
N GLU A 313 -19.40 -0.62 9.58
CA GLU A 313 -20.84 -0.85 9.64
C GLU A 313 -21.58 0.03 8.63
N TRP A 314 -22.42 -0.59 7.80
CA TRP A 314 -23.40 0.12 6.97
C TRP A 314 -24.76 0.08 7.64
N THR A 315 -25.35 1.24 7.88
CA THR A 315 -26.71 1.37 8.40
C THR A 315 -27.57 2.08 7.37
N VAL A 316 -28.68 1.45 6.96
CA VAL A 316 -29.72 2.13 6.17
C VAL A 316 -30.56 2.95 7.15
N LEU A 317 -30.42 4.28 7.10
CA LEU A 317 -31.17 5.19 7.99
C LEU A 317 -32.60 5.41 7.48
N SER A 318 -32.77 5.45 6.15
CA SER A 318 -34.03 5.51 5.45
C SER A 318 -33.81 5.15 3.97
N ASP A 319 -34.87 5.11 3.17
CA ASP A 319 -34.72 4.89 1.73
C ASP A 319 -33.87 5.97 1.02
N ALA A 320 -33.80 7.17 1.60
CA ALA A 320 -33.00 8.28 1.11
C ALA A 320 -31.63 8.39 1.79
N ALA A 321 -31.27 7.56 2.78
CA ALA A 321 -30.08 7.81 3.57
C ALA A 321 -29.34 6.54 4.00
N LEU A 322 -28.03 6.52 3.71
CA LEU A 322 -27.08 5.53 4.16
C LEU A 322 -26.10 6.16 5.14
N ARG A 323 -25.67 5.38 6.14
CA ARG A 323 -24.58 5.71 7.04
C ARG A 323 -23.51 4.64 6.96
N LEU A 324 -22.27 5.08 6.86
CA LEU A 324 -21.09 4.23 7.03
C LEU A 324 -20.34 4.67 8.29
N ARG A 325 -20.09 3.73 9.21
CA ARG A 325 -19.33 3.96 10.43
C ARG A 325 -18.04 3.15 10.39
N ILE A 326 -16.90 3.81 10.64
CA ILE A 326 -15.57 3.20 10.63
C ILE A 326 -14.88 3.49 11.98
N PRO A 327 -14.82 2.51 12.90
CA PRO A 327 -14.14 2.61 14.19
C PRO A 327 -12.66 2.93 14.03
N ILE A 328 -12.16 3.77 14.93
CA ILE A 328 -10.75 4.12 15.01
C ILE A 328 -10.40 4.56 16.43
N ARG A 329 -9.23 4.14 16.91
CA ARG A 329 -8.77 4.52 18.25
C ARG A 329 -8.50 6.02 18.38
N PRO A 330 -8.93 6.67 19.48
CA PRO A 330 -8.68 8.09 19.74
C PRO A 330 -7.21 8.50 19.59
N ALA A 331 -6.29 7.69 20.13
CA ALA A 331 -4.86 7.95 20.07
C ALA A 331 -4.32 7.98 18.63
N VAL A 332 -4.89 7.17 17.73
CA VAL A 332 -4.50 7.17 16.32
C VAL A 332 -5.08 8.38 15.59
N VAL A 333 -6.32 8.79 15.90
CA VAL A 333 -6.89 10.03 15.37
C VAL A 333 -6.01 11.23 15.71
N LEU A 334 -5.55 11.36 16.97
CA LEU A 334 -4.64 12.43 17.38
C LEU A 334 -3.31 12.39 16.62
N ARG A 335 -2.70 11.21 16.47
CA ARG A 335 -1.45 11.05 15.73
C ARG A 335 -1.60 11.46 14.26
N LEU A 336 -2.67 11.00 13.60
CA LEU A 336 -2.97 11.36 12.22
C LEU A 336 -3.31 12.83 12.05
N HIS A 337 -4.03 13.43 13.01
CA HIS A 337 -4.32 14.86 13.00
C HIS A 337 -3.04 15.69 13.10
N THR A 338 -2.11 15.31 13.98
CA THR A 338 -0.80 15.98 14.08
C THR A 338 -0.02 15.91 12.76
N ARG A 339 0.01 14.74 12.11
CA ARG A 339 0.64 14.57 10.78
C ARG A 339 -0.05 15.45 9.73
N TYR A 340 -1.38 15.45 9.73
CA TYR A 340 -2.19 16.25 8.80
C TYR A 340 -1.90 17.75 8.95
N ILE A 341 -1.89 18.28 10.18
CA ILE A 341 -1.59 19.70 10.44
C ILE A 341 -0.15 20.05 10.05
N ALA A 342 0.82 19.17 10.33
CA ALA A 342 2.21 19.38 9.92
C ALA A 342 2.32 19.50 8.39
N ARG A 343 1.60 18.66 7.64
CA ARG A 343 1.60 18.69 6.18
C ARG A 343 0.87 19.92 5.61
N GLN A 344 -0.28 20.27 6.18
CA GLN A 344 -1.04 21.46 5.76
C GLN A 344 -0.24 22.76 5.90
N ARG A 345 0.68 22.83 6.86
CA ARG A 345 1.55 24.01 7.02
C ARG A 345 2.64 24.09 5.95
N ALA A 346 3.05 22.95 5.38
CA ALA A 346 4.04 22.90 4.32
C ALA A 346 3.44 23.18 2.94
N GLU A 347 2.18 22.81 2.71
CA GLU A 347 1.49 23.02 1.44
C GLU A 347 0.72 24.34 1.43
N THR A 348 1.14 25.29 0.58
CA THR A 348 0.49 26.60 0.41
C THR A 348 -0.80 26.55 -0.43
N SER A 349 -1.29 25.38 -0.81
CA SER A 349 -2.43 25.24 -1.73
C SER A 349 -3.77 25.28 -0.98
N ALA A 350 -4.66 26.19 -1.40
CA ALA A 350 -5.96 26.46 -0.77
C ALA A 350 -7.02 25.35 -0.95
N ALA A 351 -6.71 24.23 -1.62
CA ALA A 351 -7.66 23.19 -1.98
C ALA A 351 -7.56 21.91 -1.12
N ALA A 352 -7.11 22.02 0.13
CA ALA A 352 -6.98 20.88 1.01
C ALA A 352 -8.35 20.29 1.45
N ASP A 353 -8.54 19.00 1.19
CA ASP A 353 -9.64 18.22 1.78
C ASP A 353 -9.60 18.35 3.31
N SER A 354 -10.74 18.56 3.98
CA SER A 354 -10.74 18.65 5.45
C SER A 354 -10.27 17.36 6.10
N PHE A 355 -9.68 17.45 7.30
CA PHE A 355 -9.14 16.30 8.04
C PHE A 355 -10.11 15.10 8.10
N PRO A 356 -11.41 15.25 8.42
CA PRO A 356 -12.34 14.12 8.41
C PRO A 356 -12.45 13.43 7.05
N HIS A 357 -12.42 14.18 5.95
CA HIS A 357 -12.47 13.60 4.60
C HIS A 357 -11.18 12.86 4.25
N ALA A 358 -10.02 13.45 4.57
CA ALA A 358 -8.73 12.77 4.38
C ALA A 358 -8.65 11.48 5.21
N LEU A 359 -9.11 11.53 6.47
CA LEU A 359 -9.14 10.37 7.37
C LEU A 359 -10.11 9.28 6.89
N ALA A 360 -11.29 9.66 6.42
CA ALA A 360 -12.25 8.72 5.84
C ALA A 360 -11.66 8.01 4.63
N ARG A 361 -11.00 8.73 3.73
CA ARG A 361 -10.36 8.14 2.54
C ARG A 361 -9.26 7.15 2.92
N LEU A 362 -8.38 7.57 3.84
CA LEU A 362 -7.32 6.72 4.36
C LEU A 362 -7.87 5.42 4.96
N LEU A 363 -8.88 5.52 5.84
CA LEU A 363 -9.49 4.36 6.47
C LEU A 363 -10.13 3.42 5.45
N LEU A 364 -10.95 3.95 4.53
CA LEU A 364 -11.60 3.17 3.48
C LEU A 364 -10.57 2.46 2.60
N ARG A 365 -9.48 3.14 2.25
CA ARG A 365 -8.40 2.59 1.44
C ARG A 365 -7.74 1.39 2.09
N TYR A 366 -7.31 1.52 3.36
CA TYR A 366 -6.63 0.42 4.07
C TYR A 366 -7.59 -0.69 4.51
N HIS A 367 -8.85 -0.37 4.82
CA HIS A 367 -9.87 -1.41 4.99
C HIS A 367 -10.11 -2.18 3.70
N GLY A 368 -10.15 -1.49 2.56
CA GLY A 368 -10.29 -2.09 1.23
C GLY A 368 -9.11 -2.97 0.85
N LEU A 369 -7.88 -2.53 1.11
CA LEU A 369 -6.65 -3.32 0.89
C LEU A 369 -6.75 -4.70 1.57
N CYS A 370 -7.33 -4.73 2.76
CA CYS A 370 -7.51 -5.93 3.58
C CYS A 370 -8.85 -6.65 3.35
N GLY A 371 -9.55 -6.39 2.24
CA GLY A 371 -10.82 -7.04 1.92
C GLY A 371 -11.91 -6.84 2.98
N GLY A 372 -11.86 -5.73 3.71
CA GLY A 372 -12.76 -5.42 4.83
C GLY A 372 -12.42 -6.12 6.15
N ARG A 373 -11.38 -6.97 6.19
CA ARG A 373 -11.03 -7.80 7.35
C ARG A 373 -9.63 -7.47 7.89
N MET A 374 -9.41 -6.21 8.27
CA MET A 374 -8.09 -5.75 8.74
C MET A 374 -7.51 -6.56 9.89
N GLU A 375 -8.32 -7.02 10.85
CA GLU A 375 -7.82 -7.86 11.94
C GLU A 375 -7.17 -9.15 11.43
N LYS A 376 -7.79 -9.80 10.43
CA LYS A 376 -7.31 -11.07 9.87
C LYS A 376 -6.17 -10.90 8.88
N GLU A 377 -6.08 -9.74 8.25
CA GLU A 377 -5.06 -9.40 7.23
C GLU A 377 -3.92 -8.53 7.79
N SER A 378 -3.87 -8.28 9.10
CA SER A 378 -2.84 -7.43 9.73
C SER A 378 -1.42 -8.02 9.73
N GLY A 379 -1.22 -9.22 9.17
CA GLY A 379 0.04 -9.98 9.20
C GLY A 379 1.02 -9.71 8.06
N TRP A 380 0.74 -8.81 7.12
CA TRP A 380 1.63 -8.53 5.98
C TRP A 380 2.88 -7.75 6.36
N GLN A 381 2.79 -6.94 7.41
CA GLN A 381 3.87 -6.10 7.91
C GLN A 381 3.56 -5.70 9.36
N ALA A 382 4.59 -5.60 10.19
CA ALA A 382 4.48 -5.03 11.53
C ALA A 382 5.51 -3.90 11.66
N ALA A 383 5.17 -2.80 12.33
CA ALA A 383 6.07 -1.65 12.39
C ALA A 383 7.17 -1.82 13.44
N VAL A 384 8.32 -1.21 13.15
CA VAL A 384 9.45 -1.18 14.07
C VAL A 384 9.07 -0.36 15.31
N PRO A 385 9.39 -0.81 16.52
CA PRO A 385 9.11 -0.02 17.72
C PRO A 385 9.86 1.32 17.72
N PRO A 386 9.22 2.44 18.09
CA PRO A 386 9.87 3.75 18.20
C PRO A 386 11.22 3.76 18.93
N PRO A 387 11.42 3.07 20.08
CA PRO A 387 12.72 3.06 20.75
C PRO A 387 13.85 2.43 19.93
N VAL A 388 13.53 1.51 19.02
CA VAL A 388 14.48 0.90 18.09
C VAL A 388 14.82 1.90 16.97
N MET A 389 13.80 2.56 16.42
CA MET A 389 13.99 3.61 15.44
C MET A 389 14.78 4.78 16.01
N ASP A 390 14.60 5.12 17.28
CA ASP A 390 15.35 6.17 17.97
C ASP A 390 16.84 5.83 18.05
N ALA A 391 17.18 4.56 18.31
CA ALA A 391 18.56 4.08 18.30
C ALA A 391 19.17 4.14 16.89
N PHE A 392 18.38 3.83 15.85
CA PHE A 392 18.84 3.98 14.48
C PHE A 392 18.99 5.44 14.06
N GLU A 393 18.13 6.36 14.50
CA GLU A 393 18.17 7.77 14.10
C GLU A 393 19.28 8.55 14.80
N HIS A 394 19.38 8.40 16.12
CA HIS A 394 20.25 9.21 16.97
C HIS A 394 21.64 8.59 17.20
N HIS A 395 22.01 7.57 16.41
CA HIS A 395 23.36 7.02 16.50
C HIS A 395 24.38 8.06 16.00
N HIS A 396 25.16 8.62 16.91
CA HIS A 396 26.11 9.69 16.62
C HIS A 396 27.57 9.31 16.88
N GLN A 397 27.92 8.01 17.00
CA GLN A 397 29.33 7.63 17.09
C GLN A 397 30.03 7.80 15.73
N GLY A 398 30.98 8.74 15.66
CA GLY A 398 31.84 8.97 14.49
C GLY A 398 32.16 10.46 14.26
N SER A 399 32.86 10.78 13.17
CA SER A 399 33.29 12.14 12.80
C SER A 399 32.15 13.03 12.26
N LEU A 400 30.90 12.63 12.46
CA LEU A 400 29.75 13.42 12.05
C LEU A 400 29.64 14.65 12.94
N SER A 401 29.84 15.82 12.32
CA SER A 401 29.50 17.09 12.98
C SER A 401 28.04 17.01 13.44
N PRO A 402 27.72 17.37 14.70
CA PRO A 402 26.33 17.43 15.19
C PRO A 402 25.44 18.38 14.37
N GLN A 403 26.01 19.12 13.42
CA GLN A 403 25.30 19.99 12.49
C GLN A 403 24.92 19.35 11.16
N ARG A 404 25.28 18.09 10.86
CA ARG A 404 24.84 17.47 9.59
C ARG A 404 23.33 17.22 9.63
N PRO A 405 22.54 17.78 8.69
CA PRO A 405 21.12 17.50 8.60
C PRO A 405 20.94 16.01 8.28
N THR A 406 20.35 15.27 9.22
CA THR A 406 19.98 13.87 9.01
C THR A 406 18.52 13.82 8.60
N VAL A 407 18.23 13.13 7.50
CA VAL A 407 16.86 12.83 7.06
C VAL A 407 16.62 11.35 7.33
N VAL A 408 15.56 11.03 8.09
CA VAL A 408 15.16 9.64 8.34
C VAL A 408 13.87 9.36 7.61
N VAL A 409 13.84 8.29 6.81
CA VAL A 409 12.68 7.88 6.01
C VAL A 409 12.41 6.39 6.18
N GLU A 410 11.15 6.01 6.39
CA GLU A 410 10.71 4.61 6.36
C GLU A 410 10.33 4.24 4.90
N CYS A 411 10.97 3.24 4.30
CA CYS A 411 10.75 2.83 2.91
C CYS A 411 9.40 2.13 2.69
N PHE A 412 8.85 1.52 3.73
CA PHE A 412 7.57 0.82 3.65
C PHE A 412 6.77 1.13 4.90
N ALA A 413 5.83 2.05 4.81
CA ALA A 413 4.91 2.33 5.91
C ALA A 413 3.54 2.78 5.40
N SER A 414 2.72 3.18 6.34
CA SER A 414 1.41 3.79 6.17
C SER A 414 1.28 4.92 7.18
N PRO A 415 0.35 5.87 6.98
CA PRO A 415 0.03 6.85 8.02
C PRO A 415 -0.32 6.22 9.39
N PHE A 416 -0.84 4.99 9.41
CA PHE A 416 -1.22 4.29 10.63
C PHE A 416 -0.02 3.78 11.43
N ASN A 417 1.01 3.27 10.76
CA ASN A 417 2.11 2.54 11.38
C ASN A 417 3.48 3.25 11.28
N ALA A 418 3.59 4.30 10.48
CA ALA A 418 4.81 5.10 10.38
C ALA A 418 5.18 5.69 11.75
N THR A 419 6.44 5.50 12.13
CA THR A 419 7.04 6.03 13.35
C THR A 419 7.74 7.36 13.13
N ARG A 420 8.00 7.73 11.87
CA ARG A 420 8.70 8.95 11.46
C ARG A 420 7.84 9.86 10.59
N PRO A 421 8.16 11.16 10.54
CA PRO A 421 7.39 12.12 9.75
C PRO A 421 7.38 11.77 8.26
N PHE A 422 8.50 11.27 7.74
CA PHE A 422 8.68 10.91 6.33
C PHE A 422 8.70 9.41 6.15
N PHE A 423 7.90 8.95 5.21
CA PHE A 423 7.82 7.55 4.85
C PHE A 423 7.30 7.42 3.42
N PHE A 424 7.64 6.33 2.76
CA PHE A 424 6.96 5.91 1.54
C PHE A 424 5.79 4.99 1.91
N SER A 425 4.74 5.02 1.09
CA SER A 425 3.56 4.18 1.25
C SER A 425 3.01 3.72 -0.09
N VAL A 426 2.15 2.71 -0.06
CA VAL A 426 1.57 2.14 -1.28
C VAL A 426 0.58 3.11 -1.95
N PHE A 427 -0.13 3.94 -1.18
CA PHE A 427 -1.23 4.80 -1.66
C PHE A 427 -0.92 6.30 -1.50
N HIS A 428 -0.07 6.84 -2.36
CA HIS A 428 0.33 8.26 -2.28
C HIS A 428 -0.87 9.22 -2.27
N ASP A 429 -1.91 8.95 -3.05
CA ASP A 429 -3.07 9.83 -3.24
C ASP A 429 -3.93 10.02 -1.97
N THR A 430 -3.93 9.05 -1.06
CA THR A 430 -4.57 9.15 0.25
C THR A 430 -3.59 9.54 1.34
N ASP A 431 -2.34 9.10 1.22
CA ASP A 431 -1.38 9.13 2.32
C ASP A 431 -0.51 10.39 2.33
N ALA A 432 -0.42 11.12 1.20
CA ALA A 432 0.33 12.36 1.09
C ALA A 432 -0.12 13.39 2.13
N ALA A 433 -1.43 13.47 2.39
CA ALA A 433 -2.01 14.34 3.41
C ALA A 433 -1.50 14.05 4.84
N PHE A 434 -0.86 12.89 5.06
CA PHE A 434 -0.33 12.45 6.35
C PHE A 434 1.19 12.23 6.34
N GLY A 435 1.89 12.69 5.29
CA GLY A 435 3.36 12.69 5.22
C GLY A 435 3.99 11.64 4.30
N SER A 436 3.20 10.90 3.52
CA SER A 436 3.77 9.97 2.53
C SER A 436 4.55 10.72 1.44
N LEU A 437 5.77 10.25 1.15
CA LEU A 437 6.60 10.69 0.03
C LEU A 437 6.25 9.99 -1.29
N GLY A 438 5.28 9.07 -1.27
CA GLY A 438 4.83 8.32 -2.44
C GLY A 438 5.19 6.85 -2.39
N ASN A 439 5.18 6.19 -3.56
CA ASN A 439 5.57 4.80 -3.68
C ASN A 439 7.11 4.70 -3.72
N PHE A 440 7.69 3.88 -2.85
CA PHE A 440 9.13 3.68 -2.76
C PHE A 440 9.77 3.34 -4.10
N PHE A 441 9.19 2.42 -4.86
CA PHE A 441 9.71 1.98 -6.15
C PHE A 441 9.60 3.03 -7.26
N ALA A 442 8.75 4.06 -7.08
CA ALA A 442 8.60 5.16 -8.02
C ALA A 442 9.60 6.31 -7.74
N CYS A 443 10.23 6.32 -6.56
CA CYS A 443 11.28 7.28 -6.24
C CYS A 443 12.57 6.88 -6.96
N CYS A 444 13.11 7.75 -7.81
CA CYS A 444 14.18 7.33 -8.72
C CYS A 444 15.54 7.13 -8.04
N ASP A 445 15.87 7.97 -7.05
CA ASP A 445 17.19 8.00 -6.42
C ASP A 445 17.17 8.73 -5.06
N VAL A 446 18.36 8.78 -4.44
CA VAL A 446 18.65 9.44 -3.16
C VAL A 446 18.31 10.94 -3.21
N ALA A 447 18.63 11.63 -4.30
CA ALA A 447 18.40 13.07 -4.42
C ALA A 447 16.91 13.39 -4.47
N ALA A 448 16.13 12.60 -5.21
CA ALA A 448 14.67 12.71 -5.25
C ALA A 448 14.04 12.44 -3.87
N CYS A 449 14.54 11.44 -3.13
CA CYS A 449 14.09 11.15 -1.76
C CYS A 449 14.33 12.36 -0.83
N VAL A 450 15.56 12.90 -0.83
CA VAL A 450 15.91 14.06 0.00
C VAL A 450 15.11 15.29 -0.40
N ALA A 451 14.95 15.56 -1.70
CA ALA A 451 14.15 16.68 -2.19
C ALA A 451 12.67 16.56 -1.78
N ALA A 452 12.10 15.35 -1.83
CA ALA A 452 10.74 15.10 -1.40
C ALA A 452 10.56 15.34 0.12
N ALA A 453 11.54 14.92 0.93
CA ALA A 453 11.54 15.18 2.37
C ALA A 453 11.70 16.68 2.69
N ASP A 454 12.58 17.39 1.99
CA ASP A 454 12.76 18.84 2.18
C ASP A 454 11.50 19.62 1.81
N ALA A 455 10.88 19.27 0.67
CA ALA A 455 9.61 19.86 0.26
C ALA A 455 8.50 19.61 1.29
N ALA A 456 8.57 18.48 2.01
CA ALA A 456 7.59 18.12 3.03
C ALA A 456 7.70 18.91 4.34
N VAL A 457 8.88 19.46 4.65
CA VAL A 457 9.11 20.28 5.85
C VAL A 457 8.58 21.71 5.67
N GLY A 458 8.45 22.18 4.43
CA GLY A 458 8.07 23.54 4.09
C GLY A 458 9.18 24.57 4.40
N PRO A 459 9.05 25.81 3.89
CA PRO A 459 10.08 26.84 4.00
C PRO A 459 10.33 27.35 5.44
N SER A 460 9.45 27.03 6.40
CA SER A 460 9.51 27.58 7.77
C SER A 460 10.46 26.84 8.71
N CYS A 461 11.03 25.69 8.33
CA CYS A 461 11.99 24.96 9.16
C CYS A 461 13.44 25.12 8.66
N GLY A 462 13.75 26.26 8.04
CA GLY A 462 15.13 26.67 7.80
C GLY A 462 15.87 26.76 9.13
N VAL A 463 16.72 25.76 9.37
CA VAL A 463 17.84 25.83 10.32
C VAL A 463 18.44 27.22 10.20
N ALA A 464 18.50 27.92 11.33
CA ALA A 464 19.03 29.27 11.46
C ALA A 464 20.18 29.48 10.47
N ARG A 465 19.92 30.21 9.39
CA ARG A 465 20.98 30.75 8.55
C ARG A 465 21.87 31.51 9.53
N ALA A 466 23.06 30.98 9.75
CA ALA A 466 24.09 31.64 10.52
C ALA A 466 24.14 33.07 10.01
N ARG A 467 23.79 33.99 10.90
CA ARG A 467 23.89 35.42 10.67
C ARG A 467 25.37 35.65 10.43
N GLU A 468 25.74 35.83 9.17
CA GLU A 468 27.05 36.36 8.78
C GLU A 468 27.17 37.77 9.38
N GLU A 469 27.61 37.81 10.63
CA GLU A 469 28.25 38.97 11.21
C GLU A 469 29.76 38.76 11.06
N SER A 470 30.37 39.53 10.16
CA SER A 470 31.53 40.39 10.45
C SER A 470 32.42 40.54 9.22
N SER A 471 32.20 41.65 8.51
CA SER A 471 33.25 42.29 7.74
C SER A 471 34.18 43.05 8.71
N ALA A 472 35.28 42.42 9.10
CA ALA A 472 36.47 43.10 9.60
C ALA A 472 37.71 42.39 9.03
N PRO A 473 38.59 43.08 8.29
CA PRO A 473 39.79 42.46 7.74
C PRO A 473 40.92 42.54 8.76
N CYS A 474 41.35 41.39 9.28
CA CYS A 474 42.63 41.30 9.98
C CYS A 474 43.58 40.37 9.22
N ALA A 475 44.74 40.93 8.93
CA ALA A 475 45.83 40.36 8.16
C ALA A 475 46.62 39.30 8.95
N SER A 476 47.33 38.50 8.16
CA SER A 476 48.58 37.78 8.44
C SER A 476 48.59 36.57 9.38
N GLY A 477 48.97 35.44 8.79
CA GLY A 477 50.11 34.66 9.30
C GLY A 477 49.78 33.41 10.10
N GLY A 478 49.61 32.27 9.42
CA GLY A 478 49.62 30.97 10.06
C GLY A 478 49.44 29.83 9.07
N ALA A 479 50.55 29.27 8.59
CA ALA A 479 50.56 28.05 7.79
C ALA A 479 50.01 26.89 8.63
N VAL A 480 48.77 26.48 8.35
CA VAL A 480 48.17 25.25 8.89
C VAL A 480 48.03 24.26 7.75
N ALA A 481 48.55 23.07 8.01
CA ALA A 481 48.59 21.92 7.12
C ALA A 481 47.27 21.75 6.36
N THR A 482 47.38 21.71 5.03
CA THR A 482 46.36 21.19 4.11
C THR A 482 46.15 19.70 4.40
N VAL A 483 45.40 19.40 5.46
CA VAL A 483 44.58 18.20 5.48
C VAL A 483 43.53 18.45 4.41
N SER A 484 43.68 17.74 3.29
CA SER A 484 42.66 17.65 2.25
C SER A 484 41.35 17.23 2.92
N LEU A 485 40.49 18.20 3.25
CA LEU A 485 39.06 17.98 3.44
C LEU A 485 38.52 17.56 2.08
N ALA A 486 38.77 16.30 1.72
CA ALA A 486 37.95 15.62 0.74
C ALA A 486 36.50 15.82 1.18
N SER A 487 35.70 16.32 0.24
CA SER A 487 34.35 16.83 0.43
C SER A 487 33.49 15.90 1.29
N GLN A 488 33.46 16.15 2.59
CA GLN A 488 32.59 15.42 3.48
C GLN A 488 31.13 15.67 3.05
N PRO A 489 30.32 14.62 2.84
CA PRO A 489 28.96 14.79 2.38
C PRO A 489 28.18 15.67 3.34
N HIS A 490 27.49 16.65 2.78
CA HIS A 490 26.79 17.67 3.55
C HIS A 490 25.59 17.11 4.31
N ARG A 491 25.08 15.92 3.95
CA ARG A 491 23.89 15.32 4.55
C ARG A 491 24.03 13.81 4.75
N LEU A 492 23.25 13.30 5.70
CA LEU A 492 23.09 11.87 5.94
C LEU A 492 21.62 11.50 5.71
N LEU A 493 21.36 10.58 4.79
CA LEU A 493 20.06 9.95 4.61
C LEU A 493 20.07 8.60 5.33
N ARG A 494 19.17 8.44 6.30
CA ARG A 494 18.89 7.17 6.96
C ARG A 494 17.58 6.59 6.45
N LEU A 495 17.66 5.38 5.90
CA LEU A 495 16.50 4.65 5.43
C LEU A 495 16.24 3.47 6.35
N GLU A 496 15.01 3.31 6.81
CA GLU A 496 14.55 2.05 7.37
C GLU A 496 13.78 1.29 6.29
N CYS A 497 14.05 0.00 6.14
CA CYS A 497 13.44 -0.85 5.12
C CYS A 497 12.93 -2.14 5.76
N ASN A 498 11.67 -2.11 6.18
CA ASN A 498 10.89 -3.25 6.65
C ASN A 498 9.75 -3.57 5.66
N PRO A 499 10.06 -4.15 4.49
CA PRO A 499 9.07 -4.43 3.47
C PRO A 499 8.02 -5.45 3.95
N PRO A 500 6.82 -5.48 3.33
CA PRO A 500 5.88 -6.58 3.51
C PRO A 500 6.54 -7.93 3.24
N PHE A 501 6.07 -8.99 3.91
CA PHE A 501 6.65 -10.34 3.84
C PHE A 501 6.29 -11.08 2.54
N VAL A 502 6.58 -10.45 1.41
CA VAL A 502 6.41 -10.95 0.04
C VAL A 502 7.79 -10.96 -0.61
N HIS A 503 8.28 -12.13 -0.99
CA HIS A 503 9.67 -12.30 -1.44
C HIS A 503 10.01 -11.45 -2.66
N GLU A 504 9.04 -11.27 -3.55
CA GLU A 504 9.12 -10.48 -4.78
C GLU A 504 9.27 -8.98 -4.47
N VAL A 505 8.55 -8.51 -3.45
CA VAL A 505 8.64 -7.12 -2.96
C VAL A 505 9.98 -6.90 -2.28
N ILE A 506 10.44 -7.85 -1.45
CA ILE A 506 11.75 -7.81 -0.79
C ILE A 506 12.87 -7.77 -1.83
N ALA A 507 12.84 -8.66 -2.83
CA ALA A 507 13.84 -8.74 -3.88
C ALA A 507 13.93 -7.43 -4.69
N ALA A 508 12.77 -6.87 -5.06
CA ALA A 508 12.75 -5.59 -5.76
C ALA A 508 13.21 -4.43 -4.87
N ALA A 509 12.89 -4.45 -3.57
CA ALA A 509 13.37 -3.45 -2.62
C ALA A 509 14.89 -3.46 -2.54
N PHE A 510 15.49 -4.64 -2.45
CA PHE A 510 16.95 -4.79 -2.40
C PHE A 510 17.60 -4.33 -3.70
N ALA A 511 17.08 -4.75 -4.85
CA ALA A 511 17.58 -4.28 -6.15
C ALA A 511 17.45 -2.75 -6.29
N HIS A 512 16.39 -2.14 -5.75
CA HIS A 512 16.20 -0.70 -5.79
C HIS A 512 17.19 0.05 -4.89
N LEU A 513 17.37 -0.41 -3.64
CA LEU A 513 18.33 0.15 -2.68
C LEU A 513 19.77 0.04 -3.17
N LEU A 514 20.15 -1.10 -3.76
CA LEU A 514 21.49 -1.28 -4.34
C LEU A 514 21.73 -0.30 -5.50
N ARG A 515 20.75 -0.08 -6.38
CA ARG A 515 20.85 0.96 -7.43
C ARG A 515 21.02 2.35 -6.84
N TRP A 516 20.33 2.68 -5.74
CA TRP A 516 20.51 3.97 -5.07
C TRP A 516 21.92 4.15 -4.50
N LEU A 517 22.49 3.10 -3.89
CA LEU A 517 23.85 3.13 -3.35
C LEU A 517 24.92 3.20 -4.45
N GLU A 518 24.69 2.54 -5.58
CA GLU A 518 25.57 2.62 -6.75
C GLU A 518 25.55 4.01 -7.40
N GLY A 519 24.41 4.69 -7.38
CA GLY A 519 24.23 6.05 -7.92
C GLY A 519 24.39 7.18 -6.90
N ALA A 520 24.70 6.88 -5.63
CA ALA A 520 24.78 7.88 -4.59
C ALA A 520 25.88 8.91 -4.90
N SER A 521 25.54 10.20 -4.76
CA SER A 521 26.50 11.29 -4.99
C SER A 521 27.39 11.49 -3.77
N SER A 522 28.55 12.12 -3.97
CA SER A 522 29.45 12.51 -2.87
C SER A 522 28.86 13.53 -1.89
N THR A 523 27.65 14.05 -2.14
CA THR A 523 27.01 15.08 -1.29
C THR A 523 26.10 14.51 -0.21
N THR A 524 25.64 13.26 -0.37
CA THR A 524 24.69 12.63 0.55
C THR A 524 25.18 11.23 0.90
N ALA A 525 25.58 11.03 2.15
CA ALA A 525 25.87 9.71 2.67
C ALA A 525 24.57 8.94 2.94
N VAL A 526 24.52 7.65 2.61
CA VAL A 526 23.33 6.81 2.73
C VAL A 526 23.57 5.64 3.67
N SER A 527 22.71 5.51 4.69
CA SER A 527 22.71 4.40 5.63
C SER A 527 21.34 3.75 5.70
N ILE A 528 21.28 2.43 5.56
CA ILE A 528 20.02 1.69 5.45
C ILE A 528 19.98 0.60 6.53
N LEU A 529 18.94 0.63 7.36
CA LEU A 529 18.56 -0.47 8.24
C LEU A 529 17.53 -1.33 7.53
N ILE A 530 17.90 -2.57 7.19
CA ILE A 530 17.00 -3.54 6.59
C ILE A 530 16.54 -4.54 7.64
N ILE A 531 15.23 -4.79 7.67
CA ILE A 531 14.56 -5.63 8.65
C ILE A 531 13.67 -6.59 7.87
N VAL A 532 14.01 -7.88 7.89
CA VAL A 532 13.23 -8.91 7.17
C VAL A 532 13.13 -10.18 8.02
N PRO A 533 12.11 -11.04 7.81
CA PRO A 533 12.07 -12.35 8.44
C PRO A 533 13.31 -13.17 8.06
N ASP A 534 13.96 -13.78 9.04
CA ASP A 534 15.06 -14.72 8.80
C ASP A 534 14.50 -16.11 8.47
N SER A 535 13.76 -16.18 7.36
CA SER A 535 13.17 -17.43 6.88
C SER A 535 14.27 -18.38 6.41
N GLY A 536 14.23 -19.62 6.90
CA GLY A 536 15.10 -20.70 6.44
C GLY A 536 14.74 -21.27 5.06
N GLN A 537 13.70 -20.73 4.40
CA GLN A 537 13.35 -21.14 3.03
C GLN A 537 14.47 -20.77 2.05
N ALA A 538 14.86 -21.71 1.19
CA ALA A 538 15.95 -21.52 0.22
C ALA A 538 15.75 -20.30 -0.69
N HIS A 539 14.51 -20.03 -1.10
CA HIS A 539 14.19 -18.85 -1.90
C HIS A 539 14.44 -17.55 -1.13
N ALA A 540 13.98 -17.47 0.13
CA ALA A 540 14.21 -16.31 0.99
C ALA A 540 15.70 -16.08 1.23
N ALA A 541 16.47 -17.15 1.45
CA ALA A 541 17.92 -17.07 1.60
C ALA A 541 18.59 -16.54 0.33
N LYS A 542 18.16 -16.99 -0.86
CA LYS A 542 18.66 -16.47 -2.15
C LYS A 542 18.36 -14.97 -2.32
N VAL A 543 17.16 -14.53 -1.96
CA VAL A 543 16.81 -13.10 -2.01
C VAL A 543 17.73 -12.29 -1.08
N ARG A 544 17.97 -12.75 0.15
CA ARG A 544 18.87 -12.10 1.12
C ARG A 544 20.33 -12.08 0.67
N ALA A 545 20.84 -13.17 0.08
CA ALA A 545 22.21 -13.26 -0.40
C ALA A 545 22.60 -12.10 -1.32
N THR A 546 21.66 -11.66 -2.18
CA THR A 546 21.86 -10.52 -3.10
C THR A 546 22.33 -9.25 -2.40
N ILE A 547 21.84 -8.97 -1.18
CA ILE A 547 22.21 -7.76 -0.44
C ILE A 547 23.27 -8.03 0.63
N GLU A 548 23.28 -9.22 1.24
CA GLU A 548 24.29 -9.64 2.23
C GLU A 548 25.68 -9.80 1.60
N GLU A 549 25.77 -10.23 0.34
CA GLU A 549 27.02 -10.38 -0.41
C GLU A 549 27.44 -9.10 -1.14
N SER A 550 26.64 -8.03 -1.04
CA SER A 550 26.96 -6.76 -1.67
C SER A 550 28.13 -6.07 -0.97
N ARG A 551 28.92 -5.28 -1.71
CA ARG A 551 30.04 -4.49 -1.16
C ARG A 551 29.61 -3.44 -0.12
N PHE A 552 28.31 -3.14 -0.07
CA PHE A 552 27.71 -2.16 0.82
C PHE A 552 27.25 -2.78 2.14
N CYS A 553 27.25 -4.10 2.27
CA CYS A 553 26.88 -4.76 3.52
C CYS A 553 27.96 -4.54 4.57
N ARG A 554 27.62 -3.89 5.68
CA ARG A 554 28.57 -3.58 6.76
C ARG A 554 28.35 -4.43 8.00
N TRP A 555 27.11 -4.85 8.22
CA TRP A 555 26.76 -5.63 9.39
C TRP A 555 25.48 -6.42 9.17
N VAL A 556 25.42 -7.65 9.70
CA VAL A 556 24.26 -8.54 9.63
C VAL A 556 24.12 -9.29 10.95
N ARG A 557 22.90 -9.42 11.46
CA ARG A 557 22.60 -10.28 12.60
C ARG A 557 21.16 -10.75 12.59
N SER A 558 20.91 -11.93 13.14
CA SER A 558 19.56 -12.42 13.40
C SER A 558 19.19 -12.20 14.87
N LEU A 559 18.06 -11.54 15.12
CA LEU A 559 17.40 -11.50 16.41
C LEU A 559 16.56 -12.77 16.60
N PRO A 560 16.66 -13.45 17.74
CA PRO A 560 15.87 -14.65 18.01
C PRO A 560 14.38 -14.28 18.23
N PRO A 561 13.43 -15.19 17.98
CA PRO A 561 11.99 -14.92 18.11
C PRO A 561 11.55 -14.25 19.44
N PRO A 562 12.07 -14.62 20.63
CA PRO A 562 11.74 -13.95 21.89
C PRO A 562 12.03 -12.45 21.91
N ASP A 563 13.00 -12.02 21.10
CA ASP A 563 13.42 -10.62 21.02
C ASP A 563 12.70 -9.86 19.91
N CYS A 564 11.97 -10.53 19.02
CA CYS A 564 11.33 -9.94 17.84
C CYS A 564 9.98 -9.29 18.16
N LEU A 565 9.97 -8.21 18.94
CA LEU A 565 8.77 -7.40 19.22
C LEU A 565 8.52 -6.32 18.16
N TYR A 566 7.31 -6.25 17.63
CA TYR A 566 6.89 -5.25 16.65
C TYR A 566 5.61 -4.56 17.11
N VAL A 567 5.31 -3.39 16.55
CA VAL A 567 3.99 -2.77 16.68
C VAL A 567 3.04 -3.45 15.69
N HIS A 568 1.90 -3.92 16.18
CA HIS A 568 0.90 -4.62 15.38
C HIS A 568 0.42 -3.77 14.20
N GLY A 569 0.28 -4.37 13.01
CA GLY A 569 -0.15 -3.67 11.80
C GLY A 569 -1.54 -3.03 11.91
N ALA A 570 -2.44 -3.64 12.69
CA ALA A 570 -3.79 -3.11 12.96
C ALA A 570 -3.92 -2.33 14.28
N ASN A 571 -2.84 -1.76 14.82
CA ASN A 571 -2.85 -1.00 16.08
C ASN A 571 -3.80 0.24 16.10
N HIS A 572 -4.43 0.57 14.97
CA HIS A 572 -5.46 1.60 14.88
C HIS A 572 -6.87 1.11 15.27
N GLN A 573 -7.06 -0.19 15.44
CA GLN A 573 -8.29 -0.83 15.92
C GLN A 573 -8.15 -1.29 17.37
N ASP A 574 -9.24 -1.27 18.13
CA ASP A 574 -9.25 -1.79 19.50
C ASP A 574 -9.27 -3.32 19.48
N HIS A 575 -8.19 -3.95 19.99
CA HIS A 575 -8.07 -5.41 20.07
C HIS A 575 -8.75 -6.01 21.32
N SER A 576 -9.64 -5.27 21.97
CA SER A 576 -10.30 -5.69 23.21
C SER A 576 -11.21 -6.91 23.06
N GLY A 577 -11.55 -7.32 21.83
CA GLY A 577 -12.41 -8.47 21.54
C GLY A 577 -11.70 -9.82 21.36
N SER A 578 -10.41 -9.85 21.03
CA SER A 578 -9.66 -11.11 21.03
C SER A 578 -9.32 -11.45 22.48
N GLY A 579 -9.82 -12.56 23.01
CA GLY A 579 -9.62 -13.00 24.40
C GLY A 579 -8.16 -13.21 24.86
N GLU A 580 -7.18 -12.73 24.11
CA GLU A 580 -5.80 -12.58 24.54
C GLU A 580 -5.66 -11.31 25.38
N SER A 581 -5.36 -11.52 26.66
CA SER A 581 -5.26 -10.50 27.70
C SER A 581 -4.44 -9.29 27.25
N SER A 582 -5.13 -8.18 26.96
CA SER A 582 -4.49 -6.89 26.73
C SER A 582 -3.68 -6.52 27.97
N LEU A 583 -2.36 -6.62 27.85
CA LEU A 583 -1.41 -6.29 28.92
C LEU A 583 -1.48 -4.78 29.22
N HIS A 584 -2.42 -4.41 30.09
CA HIS A 584 -2.47 -3.11 30.73
C HIS A 584 -1.34 -3.02 31.75
N LEU A 585 -0.16 -2.61 31.27
CA LEU A 585 0.96 -2.18 32.09
C LEU A 585 0.62 -0.88 32.83
N GLY A 586 -0.13 -1.02 33.92
CA GLY A 586 -0.41 0.05 34.85
C GLY A 586 0.83 0.47 35.63
N GLY A 587 1.22 1.74 35.49
CA GLY A 587 1.81 2.51 36.59
C GLY A 587 3.30 2.30 36.87
N ARG A 588 4.17 2.90 36.06
CA ARG A 588 5.40 3.49 36.62
C ARG A 588 5.08 4.93 37.03
N LYS A 589 5.14 5.19 38.33
CA LYS A 589 5.03 6.53 38.94
C LYS A 589 5.90 7.51 38.17
N ARG A 590 5.30 8.63 37.71
CA ARG A 590 6.05 9.80 37.23
C ARG A 590 7.12 10.15 38.27
N PRO A 591 8.37 10.43 37.88
CA PRO A 591 9.31 11.13 38.75
C PRO A 591 8.66 12.41 39.24
N ARG A 592 8.64 12.60 40.56
CA ARG A 592 8.10 13.78 41.21
C ARG A 592 8.96 14.98 40.79
N ASP A 593 8.28 16.00 40.27
CA ASP A 593 8.68 17.39 40.09
C ASP A 593 10.17 17.73 40.25
N THR A 594 10.83 17.99 39.12
CA THR A 594 11.81 19.09 39.06
C THR A 594 11.41 20.01 37.93
N SER A 595 11.19 21.27 38.30
CA SER A 595 10.75 22.36 37.45
C SER A 595 11.80 22.70 36.39
N SER A 596 11.56 22.34 35.12
CA SER A 596 11.96 23.16 33.97
C SER A 596 11.34 22.61 32.68
N ALA A 597 10.79 23.53 31.88
CA ALA A 597 10.34 23.41 30.49
C ALA A 597 9.41 22.24 30.11
N ALA A 598 8.23 22.60 29.59
CA ALA A 598 7.30 21.71 28.91
C ALA A 598 8.00 20.98 27.75
N THR A 599 8.58 19.82 28.05
CA THR A 599 9.08 18.88 27.05
C THR A 599 7.86 18.24 26.40
N ALA A 600 7.81 18.31 25.07
CA ALA A 600 6.78 17.68 24.25
C ALA A 600 6.51 16.24 24.74
N PRO A 601 5.24 15.79 24.74
CA PRO A 601 4.86 14.52 25.34
C PRO A 601 5.75 13.42 24.75
N SER A 602 6.58 12.74 25.56
CA SER A 602 7.49 11.72 25.04
C SER A 602 6.68 10.71 24.24
N TRP A 603 6.96 10.59 22.96
CA TRP A 603 6.25 9.76 21.97
C TRP A 603 6.47 8.25 22.24
N ILE A 604 7.08 7.93 23.39
CA ILE A 604 7.74 6.68 23.77
C ILE A 604 6.83 5.74 24.57
N ALA A 605 5.57 6.11 24.85
CA ALA A 605 4.62 5.15 25.40
C ALA A 605 4.04 4.27 24.28
N VAL A 606 4.85 3.38 23.72
CA VAL A 606 4.31 2.23 22.98
C VAL A 606 3.47 1.45 23.98
N HIS A 607 2.15 1.46 23.81
CA HIS A 607 1.28 0.65 24.65
C HIS A 607 1.69 -0.81 24.47
N ALA A 608 2.06 -1.50 25.55
CA ALA A 608 2.51 -2.89 25.46
C ALA A 608 1.46 -3.80 24.80
N GLY A 609 0.16 -3.50 24.97
CA GLY A 609 -0.93 -4.19 24.26
C GLY A 609 -0.97 -3.97 22.74
N SER A 610 -0.13 -3.10 22.19
CA SER A 610 0.06 -2.93 20.74
C SER A 610 1.28 -3.66 20.19
N LEU A 611 2.10 -4.25 21.07
CA LEU A 611 3.28 -5.00 20.67
C LEU A 611 2.91 -6.46 20.40
N VAL A 612 3.41 -7.00 19.30
CA VAL A 612 3.31 -8.41 18.95
C VAL A 612 4.69 -9.02 18.79
N ARG A 613 4.82 -10.27 19.21
CA ARG A 613 6.05 -11.04 19.06
C ARG A 613 5.94 -11.92 17.82
N LEU A 614 6.91 -11.82 16.91
CA LEU A 614 6.98 -12.73 15.77
C LEU A 614 7.49 -14.10 16.21
N SER A 615 6.94 -15.15 15.60
CA SER A 615 7.36 -16.54 15.84
C SER A 615 8.65 -16.91 15.12
N CYS A 616 9.04 -16.13 14.09
CA CYS A 616 10.28 -16.32 13.35
C CYS A 616 11.36 -15.34 13.81
N PRO A 617 12.65 -15.70 13.66
CA PRO A 617 13.74 -14.77 13.89
C PRO A 617 13.67 -13.62 12.89
N THR A 618 14.18 -12.45 13.27
CA THR A 618 14.29 -11.27 12.40
C THR A 618 15.73 -11.08 11.98
N ARG A 619 16.00 -11.01 10.67
CA ARG A 619 17.29 -10.62 10.12
C ARG A 619 17.38 -9.10 10.06
N LEU A 620 18.40 -8.56 10.72
CA LEU A 620 18.77 -7.15 10.67
C LEU A 620 20.04 -6.99 9.86
N MET A 621 20.08 -6.01 8.96
CA MET A 621 21.25 -5.69 8.16
C MET A 621 21.48 -4.18 8.13
N ILE A 622 22.73 -3.76 8.22
CA ILE A 622 23.14 -2.38 7.93
C ILE A 622 23.87 -2.36 6.59
N ILE A 623 23.29 -1.62 5.65
CA ILE A 623 23.82 -1.44 4.30
C ILE A 623 24.14 0.04 4.11
N GLN A 624 25.38 0.36 3.75
CA GLN A 624 25.90 1.73 3.69
C GLN A 624 26.82 1.95 2.49
N ASP A 625 26.77 3.14 1.92
CA ASP A 625 27.84 3.61 1.05
C ASP A 625 29.13 3.84 1.86
N ASP A 626 30.24 4.08 1.15
CA ASP A 626 31.55 4.23 1.80
C ASP A 626 31.60 5.50 2.69
N GLU A 627 30.88 6.55 2.31
CA GLU A 627 30.80 7.80 3.06
C GLU A 627 30.04 7.66 4.38
N ALA A 628 28.91 6.96 4.38
CA ALA A 628 28.12 6.68 5.58
C ALA A 628 28.86 5.75 6.53
N GLU A 629 29.56 4.73 6.02
CA GLU A 629 30.40 3.84 6.83
C GLU A 629 31.56 4.62 7.49
N HIS A 630 32.22 5.51 6.73
CA HIS A 630 33.27 6.36 7.28
C HIS A 630 32.73 7.32 8.36
N ALA A 631 31.51 7.81 8.16
CA ALA A 631 30.85 8.73 9.07
C ALA A 631 30.36 8.06 10.36
N CYS A 632 29.82 6.84 10.26
CA CYS A 632 29.30 6.04 11.37
C CYS A 632 29.27 4.56 10.99
N THR A 633 30.04 3.73 11.71
CA THR A 633 30.25 2.33 11.31
C THR A 633 28.97 1.52 11.43
N GLY A 634 28.67 0.69 10.43
CA GLY A 634 27.47 -0.13 10.44
C GLY A 634 27.44 -1.14 11.59
N ALA A 635 28.62 -1.57 12.07
CA ALA A 635 28.73 -2.47 13.20
C ALA A 635 28.22 -1.86 14.52
N THR A 636 28.53 -0.59 14.80
CA THR A 636 28.05 0.09 16.02
C THR A 636 26.56 0.39 15.93
N ILE A 637 26.08 0.86 14.77
CA ILE A 637 24.66 1.09 14.52
C ILE A 637 23.87 -0.21 14.75
N GLY A 638 24.28 -1.30 14.10
CA GLY A 638 23.60 -2.59 14.20
C GLY A 638 23.56 -3.14 15.63
N ALA A 639 24.67 -3.00 16.37
CA ALA A 639 24.74 -3.41 17.77
C ALA A 639 23.78 -2.61 18.67
N GLU A 640 23.69 -1.28 18.49
CA GLU A 640 22.78 -0.43 19.26
C GLU A 640 21.31 -0.71 18.94
N VAL A 641 20.97 -0.88 17.66
CA VAL A 641 19.62 -1.27 17.21
C VAL A 641 19.22 -2.61 17.83
N CYS A 642 20.08 -3.64 17.76
CA CYS A 642 19.86 -4.91 18.43
C CYS A 642 19.63 -4.73 19.94
N ALA A 643 20.49 -3.96 20.61
CA ALA A 643 20.39 -3.75 22.05
C ALA A 643 19.09 -3.02 22.44
N ALA A 644 18.63 -2.06 21.63
CA ALA A 644 17.35 -1.40 21.83
C ALA A 644 16.19 -2.40 21.74
N TRP A 645 16.23 -3.29 20.76
CA TRP A 645 15.22 -4.33 20.58
C TRP A 645 15.18 -5.32 21.76
N SER A 646 16.33 -5.86 22.16
CA SER A 646 16.41 -6.80 23.30
C SER A 646 16.00 -6.10 24.62
N ARG A 647 16.36 -4.83 24.84
CA ARG A 647 15.90 -4.07 26.02
C ARG A 647 14.38 -3.93 26.06
N LEU A 648 13.75 -3.61 24.93
CA LEU A 648 12.29 -3.55 24.84
C LEU A 648 11.66 -4.91 25.16
N SER A 649 12.19 -5.98 24.57
CA SER A 649 11.72 -7.35 24.78
C SER A 649 11.85 -7.81 26.23
N HIS A 650 12.95 -7.47 26.90
CA HIS A 650 13.12 -7.70 28.33
C HIS A 650 12.14 -6.87 29.17
N ALA A 651 11.96 -5.59 28.86
CA ALA A 651 11.04 -4.73 29.60
C ALA A 651 9.59 -5.24 29.56
N VAL A 652 9.12 -5.67 28.38
CA VAL A 652 7.79 -6.26 28.21
C VAL A 652 7.71 -7.61 28.92
N SER A 653 8.69 -8.50 28.76
CA SER A 653 8.67 -9.83 29.39
C SER A 653 8.76 -9.77 30.93
N SER A 654 9.40 -8.75 31.48
CA SER A 654 9.47 -8.51 32.94
C SER A 654 8.21 -7.85 33.50
N ALA A 655 7.40 -7.25 32.64
CA ALA A 655 6.14 -6.64 33.01
C ALA A 655 4.95 -7.61 32.93
N VAL A 656 5.07 -8.66 32.11
CA VAL A 656 4.10 -9.76 32.01
C VAL A 656 4.22 -10.73 33.18
N ARG A 657 5.43 -10.87 33.72
CA ARG A 657 5.72 -11.63 34.94
C ARG A 657 5.41 -10.79 36.17
#